data_AF-A0A2Z6QY19-F1
#
_entry.id   AF-A0A2Z6QY19-F1
#
_cell.length_a   1.000
_cell.length_b   1.000
_cell.length_c   1.000
_cell.angle_alpha   90.00
_cell.angle_beta   90.00
_cell.angle_gamma   90.00
#
_symmetry.space_group_name_H-M   'P 1'
#
loop_
_entity.id
_entity.type
_entity.pdbx_description
1 polymer ?
#
loop_
_entity_poly.entity_id
_entity_poly.type
_entity_poly.pdbx_seq_one_letter_code
_entity_poly.pdbx_strand_id
1 'polypeptide(L)'
;MTTTEEFQTLVLTTLDSKGSIENTKELKAFDGEEVDQLALLGALKSLVDKEMVGYDTIEDEIWILTEEGNEIVDKGSHEANVFEAIPADDEGISISELQKLLGNAAKIGQGKAFKNKWIAKKGDNLIRAVNSVVDQTRIDLDIIRSTGKHSDPNVPADLKKRKLCDKHKIISYSVTKGPKFSLTIEKQARDITFEMLQSGEWKKANFKKYNFDALGIPPSGGHLHPLMKIREELRQIFLEMGFEEMPTNRFVESSFWNFDALFQPQQHPARDAHDTFFLKDPAIGTQFPTDYLERVKKVHSVGGYGSAGYGYDWKIEDAQKLLLRTHTTAISSFMLYNLAQKEFKPVKYFSIDRVFRNETVDATHLAEFHQVEGVIADKGLTLGDLIGFMETFYEKMGIKNLRFKPAYNPYTEPSMEIFSYHEGLGKWVEIGNSGMFRPEMLEPMGLDPEVRVIAWGLGLERPAMIKYGLENIRELLGHKKMSSFSLSSVIYTRSPPSLKILNQLLLPHKTVYESVASVQEGYEQIKQMKVRGAPAIGIVAALSLAVDLLLQSSNPACPFKDQESLKSYVKSSLDHLKSSRPTAVNLFRASDILWNITEKENDVNITIEKLVKEAEKMLIDDIQDNKNIGKLGAEFIAKESQNEKFSVVTHCNTGSLATAEYGTALGIIRSLHSQNKLSHAYFTETRPYNQGARLTAYELINDKIPSTLICDSMVSALLSLNKNIEAIIVGADRVASNGDTANKIGTYQLAITAKYHNIMFIVAAPSTSIDLTIKSGKDIIIEERDGNEIIYVKGIAENENGELEIKKVRLPPEGVKVWNPSFDVTPAELITAIVTEKGVVMKDNGTSEFNLFDFLK
;
A
#
# COMPACT_ATOMS: atom_id res chain seq x y z
N MET A 1 -17.90 -8.41 -39.55
CA MET A 1 -18.42 -7.64 -38.41
C MET A 1 -18.72 -6.25 -38.93
N THR A 2 -19.99 -5.90 -38.96
CA THR A 2 -20.47 -4.57 -39.35
C THR A 2 -19.92 -3.53 -38.35
N THR A 3 -19.32 -2.46 -38.86
CA THR A 3 -18.67 -1.42 -38.05
C THR A 3 -19.69 -0.44 -37.46
N THR A 4 -19.32 0.27 -36.39
CA THR A 4 -20.18 1.31 -35.79
C THR A 4 -20.58 2.40 -36.81
N GLU A 5 -19.68 2.75 -37.75
CA GLU A 5 -19.97 3.73 -38.81
C GLU A 5 -21.00 3.22 -39.82
N GLU A 6 -20.98 1.93 -40.16
CA GLU A 6 -21.99 1.30 -41.03
C GLU A 6 -23.37 1.28 -40.36
N PHE A 7 -23.45 1.00 -39.06
CA PHE A 7 -24.72 1.09 -38.32
C PHE A 7 -25.23 2.53 -38.20
N GLN A 8 -24.35 3.51 -37.99
CA GLN A 8 -24.74 4.92 -38.00
C GLN A 8 -25.33 5.32 -39.35
N THR A 9 -24.68 4.90 -40.43
CA THR A 9 -25.13 5.17 -41.80
C THR A 9 -26.50 4.50 -42.04
N LEU A 10 -26.66 3.24 -41.65
CA LEU A 10 -27.92 2.49 -41.76
C LEU A 10 -29.08 3.19 -41.04
N VAL A 11 -28.86 3.63 -39.80
CA VAL A 11 -29.86 4.34 -39.00
C VAL A 11 -30.23 5.66 -39.65
N LEU A 12 -29.25 6.50 -40.01
CA LEU A 12 -29.49 7.83 -40.59
C LEU A 12 -30.22 7.73 -41.94
N THR A 13 -29.79 6.82 -42.82
CA THR A 13 -30.45 6.60 -44.12
C THR A 13 -31.85 6.02 -44.01
N THR A 14 -32.09 5.11 -43.06
CA THR A 14 -33.43 4.57 -42.81
C THR A 14 -34.36 5.61 -42.21
N LEU A 15 -33.88 6.44 -41.28
CA LEU A 15 -34.61 7.58 -40.74
C LEU A 15 -34.94 8.63 -41.79
N ASP A 16 -34.03 8.86 -42.74
CA ASP A 16 -34.27 9.83 -43.80
C ASP A 16 -35.40 9.37 -44.74
N SER A 17 -35.38 8.09 -45.11
CA SER A 17 -36.38 7.50 -46.01
C SER A 17 -37.75 7.25 -45.36
N LYS A 18 -37.80 6.80 -44.09
CA LYS A 18 -39.05 6.42 -43.40
C LYS A 18 -39.58 7.47 -42.42
N GLY A 19 -38.82 8.51 -42.11
CA GLY A 19 -39.18 9.56 -41.15
C GLY A 19 -38.97 9.16 -39.68
N SER A 20 -39.31 7.92 -39.32
CA SER A 20 -39.04 7.30 -38.01
C SER A 20 -38.79 5.81 -38.17
N ILE A 21 -38.13 5.22 -37.17
CA ILE A 21 -37.97 3.77 -37.04
C ILE A 21 -38.81 3.36 -35.84
N GLU A 22 -39.93 2.69 -36.05
CA GLU A 22 -40.81 2.29 -34.94
C GLU A 22 -40.19 1.18 -34.09
N ASN A 23 -39.49 0.23 -34.71
CA ASN A 23 -38.78 -0.83 -33.99
C ASN A 23 -37.53 -1.28 -34.76
N THR A 24 -36.36 -1.12 -34.14
CA THR A 24 -35.07 -1.52 -34.73
C THR A 24 -34.90 -3.03 -34.91
N LYS A 25 -35.77 -3.87 -34.35
CA LYS A 25 -35.80 -5.31 -34.60
C LYS A 25 -36.17 -5.65 -36.05
N GLU A 26 -36.89 -4.77 -36.73
CA GLU A 26 -37.29 -4.93 -38.13
C GLU A 26 -36.24 -4.41 -39.12
N LEU A 27 -35.17 -3.78 -38.62
CA LEU A 27 -34.05 -3.37 -39.45
C LEU A 27 -33.26 -4.59 -39.91
N LYS A 28 -32.95 -4.59 -41.19
CA LYS A 28 -31.96 -5.50 -41.78
C LYS A 28 -30.69 -4.72 -42.07
N ALA A 29 -29.54 -5.34 -41.84
CA ALA A 29 -28.26 -4.77 -42.25
C ALA A 29 -28.19 -4.69 -43.79
N PHE A 30 -27.21 -3.96 -44.33
CA PHE A 30 -27.08 -3.75 -45.78
C PHE A 30 -26.88 -5.06 -46.57
N ASP A 31 -26.43 -6.13 -45.91
CA ASP A 31 -26.26 -7.49 -46.42
C ASP A 31 -27.51 -8.38 -46.26
N GLY A 32 -28.59 -7.88 -45.64
CA GLY A 32 -29.84 -8.59 -45.41
C GLY A 32 -29.91 -9.38 -44.10
N GLU A 33 -28.83 -9.41 -43.31
CA GLU A 33 -28.77 -10.10 -42.02
C GLU A 33 -29.51 -9.35 -40.91
N GLU A 34 -29.80 -10.05 -39.81
CA GLU A 34 -30.36 -9.42 -38.60
C GLU A 34 -29.35 -8.48 -37.94
N VAL A 35 -29.85 -7.30 -37.54
CA VAL A 35 -29.03 -6.30 -36.87
C VAL A 35 -28.83 -6.68 -35.40
N ASP A 36 -27.58 -6.83 -34.99
CA ASP A 36 -27.21 -6.95 -33.58
C ASP A 36 -27.59 -5.65 -32.84
N GLN A 37 -28.61 -5.76 -31.99
CA GLN A 37 -29.17 -4.62 -31.26
C GLN A 37 -28.17 -4.06 -30.24
N LEU A 38 -27.25 -4.87 -29.72
CA LEU A 38 -26.23 -4.42 -28.76
C LEU A 38 -25.14 -3.60 -29.47
N ALA A 39 -24.74 -4.02 -30.67
CA ALA A 39 -23.84 -3.25 -31.51
C ALA A 39 -24.48 -1.95 -32.03
N LEU A 40 -25.77 -2.00 -32.39
CA LEU A 40 -26.56 -0.85 -32.82
C LEU A 40 -26.68 0.22 -31.73
N LEU A 41 -26.79 -0.17 -30.46
CA LEU A 41 -26.84 0.76 -29.33
C LEU A 41 -25.62 1.69 -29.27
N GLY A 42 -24.41 1.16 -29.56
CA GLY A 42 -23.20 1.98 -29.61
C GLY A 42 -23.25 3.05 -30.71
N ALA A 43 -23.83 2.70 -31.87
CA ALA A 43 -24.07 3.64 -32.95
C ALA A 43 -25.11 4.70 -32.58
N LEU A 44 -26.24 4.30 -31.98
CA LEU A 44 -27.30 5.19 -31.52
C LEU A 44 -26.81 6.20 -30.48
N LYS A 45 -26.08 5.75 -29.44
CA LYS A 45 -25.50 6.65 -28.43
C LYS A 45 -24.57 7.69 -29.05
N SER A 46 -23.71 7.28 -29.96
CA SER A 46 -22.80 8.19 -30.66
C SER A 46 -23.52 9.18 -31.61
N LEU A 47 -24.73 8.89 -32.07
CA LEU A 47 -25.57 9.83 -32.82
C LEU A 47 -26.38 10.75 -31.89
N VAL A 48 -26.80 10.26 -30.71
CA VAL A 48 -27.45 11.06 -29.66
C VAL A 48 -26.50 12.10 -29.09
N ASP A 49 -25.23 11.75 -28.82
CA ASP A 49 -24.19 12.71 -28.37
C ASP A 49 -23.98 13.87 -29.35
N LYS A 50 -24.26 13.61 -30.64
CA LYS A 50 -24.19 14.62 -31.71
C LYS A 50 -25.52 15.33 -31.94
N GLU A 51 -26.54 15.04 -31.12
CA GLU A 51 -27.92 15.52 -31.23
C GLU A 51 -28.58 15.21 -32.59
N MET A 52 -28.10 14.17 -33.29
CA MET A 52 -28.56 13.82 -34.64
C MET A 52 -29.83 12.96 -34.63
N VAL A 53 -30.01 12.13 -33.61
CA VAL A 53 -31.18 11.25 -33.44
C VAL A 53 -31.64 11.26 -31.98
N GLY A 54 -32.89 10.91 -31.73
CA GLY A 54 -33.40 10.49 -30.42
C GLY A 54 -33.87 9.04 -30.48
N TYR A 55 -33.84 8.31 -29.37
CA TYR A 55 -34.38 6.95 -29.32
C TYR A 55 -35.05 6.64 -27.99
N ASP A 56 -36.09 5.80 -28.03
CA ASP A 56 -36.70 5.20 -26.84
C ASP A 56 -36.44 3.70 -26.82
N THR A 57 -36.37 3.13 -25.62
CA THR A 57 -36.13 1.69 -25.45
C THR A 57 -37.45 0.92 -25.50
N ILE A 58 -37.52 -0.11 -26.34
CA ILE A 58 -38.63 -1.06 -26.43
C ILE A 58 -38.16 -2.38 -25.80
N GLU A 59 -38.94 -2.89 -24.86
CA GLU A 59 -38.62 -4.09 -24.11
C GLU A 59 -39.68 -5.16 -24.35
N ASP A 60 -39.31 -6.22 -25.07
CA ASP A 60 -40.16 -7.38 -25.28
C ASP A 60 -39.68 -8.56 -24.43
N GLU A 61 -40.60 -9.19 -23.71
CA GLU A 61 -40.31 -10.39 -22.95
C GLU A 61 -40.83 -11.63 -23.68
N ILE A 62 -39.93 -12.59 -23.92
CA ILE A 62 -40.24 -13.89 -24.51
C ILE A 62 -39.73 -15.02 -23.63
N TRP A 63 -40.33 -16.20 -23.78
CA TRP A 63 -39.89 -17.43 -23.15
C TRP A 63 -39.08 -18.26 -24.13
N ILE A 64 -37.90 -18.71 -23.70
CA ILE A 64 -37.00 -19.57 -24.48
C ILE A 64 -36.83 -20.88 -23.72
N LEU A 65 -36.85 -22.01 -24.44
CA LEU A 65 -36.65 -23.31 -23.83
C LEU A 65 -35.19 -23.53 -23.43
N THR A 66 -34.96 -24.21 -22.30
CA THR A 66 -33.63 -24.72 -21.93
C THR A 66 -33.26 -25.93 -22.80
N GLU A 67 -32.01 -26.38 -22.74
CA GLU A 67 -31.58 -27.60 -23.45
C GLU A 67 -32.45 -28.81 -23.04
N GLU A 68 -32.68 -28.99 -21.73
CA GLU A 68 -33.59 -30.01 -21.19
C GLU A 68 -35.05 -29.81 -21.65
N GLY A 69 -35.52 -28.55 -21.72
CA GLY A 69 -36.84 -28.24 -22.26
C GLY A 69 -36.99 -28.68 -23.73
N ASN A 70 -35.98 -28.43 -24.56
CA ASN A 70 -35.97 -28.88 -25.95
C ASN A 70 -35.94 -30.41 -26.05
N GLU A 71 -35.13 -31.09 -25.22
CA GLU A 71 -35.10 -32.55 -25.17
C GLU A 71 -36.46 -33.15 -24.80
N ILE A 72 -37.21 -32.53 -23.88
CA ILE A 72 -38.56 -32.97 -23.51
C ILE A 72 -39.53 -32.80 -24.67
N VAL A 73 -39.41 -31.72 -25.47
CA VAL A 73 -40.27 -31.55 -26.65
C VAL A 73 -40.05 -32.68 -27.66
N ASP A 74 -38.78 -33.06 -27.88
CA ASP A 74 -38.43 -34.05 -28.89
C ASP A 74 -38.61 -35.51 -28.41
N LYS A 75 -38.33 -35.79 -27.13
CA LYS A 75 -38.29 -37.17 -26.56
C LYS A 75 -39.42 -37.47 -25.57
N GLY A 76 -40.31 -36.53 -25.29
CA GLY A 76 -41.34 -36.66 -24.26
C GLY A 76 -40.86 -36.27 -22.87
N SER A 77 -41.81 -35.90 -21.99
CA SER A 77 -41.51 -35.49 -20.62
C SER A 77 -41.05 -36.64 -19.75
N HIS A 78 -40.26 -36.34 -18.72
CA HIS A 78 -39.75 -37.34 -17.78
C HIS A 78 -40.88 -38.17 -17.15
N GLU A 79 -42.01 -37.55 -16.81
CA GLU A 79 -43.19 -38.24 -16.27
C GLU A 79 -43.89 -39.16 -17.28
N ALA A 80 -43.96 -38.78 -18.55
CA ALA A 80 -44.54 -39.62 -19.61
C ALA A 80 -43.61 -40.80 -19.93
N ASN A 81 -42.29 -40.56 -19.98
CA ASN A 81 -41.28 -41.58 -20.21
C ASN A 81 -41.22 -42.61 -19.06
N VAL A 82 -41.41 -42.16 -17.81
CA VAL A 82 -41.55 -43.07 -16.66
C VAL A 82 -42.82 -43.91 -16.76
N PHE A 83 -43.95 -43.34 -17.17
CA PHE A 83 -45.19 -44.10 -17.38
C PHE A 83 -45.01 -45.16 -18.48
N GLU A 84 -44.39 -44.81 -19.61
CA GLU A 84 -44.19 -45.74 -20.71
C GLU A 84 -43.18 -46.85 -20.42
N ALA A 85 -42.17 -46.58 -19.59
CA ALA A 85 -41.19 -47.59 -19.19
C ALA A 85 -41.74 -48.64 -18.20
N ILE A 86 -42.89 -48.40 -17.56
CA ILE A 86 -43.55 -49.38 -16.69
C ILE A 86 -44.35 -50.34 -17.58
N PRO A 87 -44.19 -51.67 -17.47
CA PRO A 87 -45.02 -52.63 -18.21
C PRO A 87 -46.52 -52.47 -17.89
N ALA A 88 -47.39 -52.82 -18.84
CA ALA A 88 -48.84 -52.79 -18.65
C ALA A 88 -49.38 -54.02 -17.89
N ASP A 89 -48.50 -54.78 -17.22
CA ASP A 89 -48.83 -55.95 -16.41
C ASP A 89 -49.05 -55.59 -14.93
N ASP A 90 -49.57 -56.56 -14.17
CA ASP A 90 -49.87 -56.40 -12.74
C ASP A 90 -48.62 -56.57 -11.83
N GLU A 91 -47.47 -56.93 -12.40
CA GLU A 91 -46.20 -57.15 -11.70
C GLU A 91 -45.35 -55.88 -11.61
N GLY A 92 -45.43 -55.02 -12.63
CA GLY A 92 -44.75 -53.71 -12.65
C GLY A 92 -43.23 -53.81 -12.75
N ILE A 93 -42.55 -52.68 -12.52
CA ILE A 93 -41.09 -52.60 -12.56
C ILE A 93 -40.51 -52.15 -11.23
N SER A 94 -39.35 -52.68 -10.84
CA SER A 94 -38.67 -52.26 -9.62
C SER A 94 -38.07 -50.84 -9.77
N ILE A 95 -37.97 -50.09 -8.66
CA ILE A 95 -37.41 -48.73 -8.67
C ILE A 95 -35.93 -48.73 -9.13
N SER A 96 -35.18 -49.79 -8.83
CA SER A 96 -33.79 -49.96 -9.23
C SER A 96 -33.64 -50.18 -10.75
N GLU A 97 -34.51 -50.99 -11.35
CA GLU A 97 -34.49 -51.23 -12.79
C GLU A 97 -34.96 -50.02 -13.59
N LEU A 98 -35.97 -49.29 -13.10
CA LEU A 98 -36.41 -48.04 -13.70
C LEU A 98 -35.29 -46.98 -13.73
N GLN A 99 -34.49 -46.89 -12.66
CA GLN A 99 -33.31 -46.02 -12.61
C GLN A 99 -32.20 -46.45 -13.58
N LYS A 100 -32.04 -47.74 -13.87
CA LYS A 100 -31.10 -48.22 -14.89
C LYS A 100 -31.53 -47.86 -16.31
N LEU A 101 -32.83 -47.89 -16.59
CA LEU A 101 -33.39 -47.62 -17.94
C LEU A 101 -33.41 -46.12 -18.29
N LEU A 102 -33.84 -45.27 -17.35
CA LEU A 102 -34.05 -43.84 -17.60
C LEU A 102 -33.03 -42.93 -16.89
N GLY A 103 -32.08 -43.50 -16.15
CA GLY A 103 -31.04 -42.73 -15.45
C GLY A 103 -31.62 -41.71 -14.46
N ASN A 104 -31.09 -40.49 -14.49
CA ASN A 104 -31.55 -39.40 -13.60
C ASN A 104 -33.00 -38.94 -13.89
N ALA A 105 -33.50 -39.13 -15.12
CA ALA A 105 -34.87 -38.81 -15.50
C ALA A 105 -35.90 -39.68 -14.76
N ALA A 106 -35.52 -40.91 -14.37
CA ALA A 106 -36.38 -41.82 -13.61
C ALA A 106 -36.87 -41.18 -12.29
N LYS A 107 -35.96 -40.59 -11.53
CA LYS A 107 -36.26 -40.01 -10.20
C LYS A 107 -37.11 -38.74 -10.32
N ILE A 108 -36.85 -37.94 -11.34
CA ILE A 108 -37.56 -36.67 -11.60
C ILE A 108 -38.98 -36.97 -12.10
N GLY A 109 -39.11 -37.87 -13.09
CA GLY A 109 -40.39 -38.27 -13.68
C GLY A 109 -41.29 -39.02 -12.71
N GLN A 110 -40.73 -39.89 -11.85
CA GLN A 110 -41.49 -40.66 -10.86
C GLN A 110 -42.30 -39.78 -9.92
N GLY A 111 -41.70 -38.71 -9.37
CA GLY A 111 -42.39 -37.83 -8.42
C GLY A 111 -43.60 -37.11 -9.03
N LYS A 112 -43.52 -36.72 -10.30
CA LYS A 112 -44.61 -36.04 -11.01
C LYS A 112 -45.66 -37.03 -11.53
N ALA A 113 -45.24 -38.21 -11.99
CA ALA A 113 -46.15 -39.30 -12.35
C ALA A 113 -47.01 -39.76 -11.16
N PHE A 114 -46.45 -39.81 -9.94
CA PHE A 114 -47.24 -40.03 -8.72
C PHE A 114 -48.22 -38.88 -8.44
N LYS A 115 -47.77 -37.62 -8.55
CA LYS A 115 -48.62 -36.44 -8.32
C LYS A 115 -49.80 -36.38 -9.31
N ASN A 116 -49.57 -36.77 -10.55
CA ASN A 116 -50.57 -36.85 -11.61
C ASN A 116 -51.44 -38.12 -11.52
N LYS A 117 -51.18 -39.01 -10.54
CA LYS A 117 -51.86 -40.30 -10.36
C LYS A 117 -51.73 -41.25 -11.56
N TRP A 118 -50.64 -41.16 -12.30
CA TRP A 118 -50.36 -42.01 -13.46
C TRP A 118 -49.82 -43.39 -13.06
N ILE A 119 -49.13 -43.45 -11.91
CA ILE A 119 -48.46 -44.66 -11.39
C ILE A 119 -48.80 -44.87 -9.92
N ALA A 120 -48.76 -46.13 -9.45
CA ALA A 120 -49.00 -46.53 -8.07
C ALA A 120 -47.92 -47.51 -7.57
N LYS A 121 -47.76 -47.62 -6.25
CA LYS A 121 -46.77 -48.53 -5.63
C LYS A 121 -47.44 -49.83 -5.17
N LYS A 122 -46.87 -50.98 -5.54
CA LYS A 122 -47.31 -52.33 -5.13
C LYS A 122 -46.10 -53.11 -4.63
N GLY A 123 -45.92 -53.18 -3.32
CA GLY A 123 -44.68 -53.72 -2.71
C GLY A 123 -43.48 -52.83 -3.07
N ASP A 124 -42.40 -53.44 -3.59
CA ASP A 124 -41.20 -52.73 -4.05
C ASP A 124 -41.25 -52.31 -5.54
N ASN A 125 -42.35 -52.62 -6.23
CA ASN A 125 -42.56 -52.32 -7.65
C ASN A 125 -43.53 -51.15 -7.89
N LEU A 126 -43.37 -50.51 -9.05
CA LEU A 126 -44.26 -49.48 -9.58
C LEU A 126 -45.13 -50.06 -10.69
N ILE A 127 -46.43 -49.80 -10.63
CA ILE A 127 -47.43 -50.23 -11.63
C ILE A 127 -48.13 -49.01 -12.24
N ARG A 128 -48.68 -49.15 -13.45
CA ARG A 128 -49.52 -48.12 -14.07
C ARG A 128 -50.86 -48.05 -13.32
N ALA A 129 -51.29 -46.84 -12.93
CA ALA A 129 -52.58 -46.60 -12.30
C ALA A 129 -53.68 -46.23 -13.32
N VAL A 130 -53.28 -45.91 -14.54
CA VAL A 130 -54.14 -45.55 -15.67
C VAL A 130 -53.64 -46.24 -16.95
N ASN A 131 -54.52 -46.41 -17.94
CA ASN A 131 -54.18 -47.12 -19.18
C ASN A 131 -53.43 -46.25 -20.22
N SER A 132 -53.59 -44.92 -20.15
CA SER A 132 -52.93 -43.97 -21.05
C SER A 132 -52.79 -42.60 -20.38
N VAL A 133 -51.84 -41.79 -20.85
CA VAL A 133 -51.55 -40.45 -20.35
C VAL A 133 -51.42 -39.45 -21.49
N VAL A 134 -51.70 -38.18 -21.22
CA VAL A 134 -51.44 -37.08 -22.16
C VAL A 134 -50.26 -36.28 -21.63
N ASP A 135 -49.22 -36.15 -22.46
CA ASP A 135 -48.00 -35.42 -22.12
C ASP A 135 -48.21 -33.91 -22.27
N GLN A 136 -48.93 -33.31 -21.31
CA GLN A 136 -49.23 -31.88 -21.30
C GLN A 136 -47.95 -31.02 -21.22
N THR A 137 -46.96 -31.48 -20.45
CA THR A 137 -45.66 -30.79 -20.32
C THR A 137 -44.99 -30.62 -21.69
N ARG A 138 -45.00 -31.66 -22.54
CA ARG A 138 -44.46 -31.57 -23.90
C ARG A 138 -45.23 -30.60 -24.78
N ILE A 139 -46.56 -30.63 -24.71
CA ILE A 139 -47.43 -29.74 -25.50
C ILE A 139 -47.19 -28.27 -25.14
N ASP A 140 -47.14 -27.96 -23.85
CA ASP A 140 -46.94 -26.59 -23.36
C ASP A 140 -45.55 -26.05 -23.77
N LEU A 141 -44.51 -26.89 -23.72
CA LEU A 141 -43.17 -26.52 -24.16
C LEU A 141 -43.09 -26.32 -25.68
N ASP A 142 -43.81 -27.10 -26.49
CA ASP A 142 -43.82 -26.94 -27.96
C ASP A 142 -44.52 -25.64 -28.40
N ILE A 143 -45.56 -25.21 -27.67
CA ILE A 143 -46.21 -23.90 -27.86
C ILE A 143 -45.22 -22.76 -27.55
N ILE A 144 -44.46 -22.89 -26.47
CA ILE A 144 -43.44 -21.90 -26.09
C ILE A 144 -42.30 -21.89 -27.13
N ARG A 145 -41.87 -23.06 -27.63
CA ARG A 145 -40.83 -23.19 -28.66
C ARG A 145 -41.20 -22.47 -29.95
N SER A 146 -42.45 -22.56 -30.36
CA SER A 146 -42.93 -22.02 -31.63
C SER A 146 -43.32 -20.54 -31.57
N THR A 147 -43.83 -20.06 -30.43
CA THR A 147 -44.40 -18.70 -30.32
C THR A 147 -43.64 -17.77 -29.37
N GLY A 148 -42.74 -18.31 -28.55
CA GLY A 148 -42.07 -17.57 -27.47
C GLY A 148 -43.00 -17.07 -26.37
N LYS A 149 -44.29 -17.45 -26.39
CA LYS A 149 -45.33 -17.04 -25.45
C LYS A 149 -46.27 -18.22 -25.14
N HIS A 150 -47.13 -18.06 -24.14
CA HIS A 150 -48.18 -19.03 -23.81
C HIS A 150 -49.44 -18.27 -23.39
N SER A 151 -50.63 -18.78 -23.74
CA SER A 151 -51.90 -18.10 -23.48
C SER A 151 -52.26 -18.04 -21.99
N ASP A 152 -51.82 -19.02 -21.21
CA ASP A 152 -51.88 -19.00 -19.73
C ASP A 152 -50.51 -18.61 -19.15
N PRO A 153 -50.39 -17.47 -18.44
CA PRO A 153 -49.14 -17.00 -17.85
C PRO A 153 -48.64 -17.85 -16.67
N ASN A 154 -49.48 -18.69 -16.05
CA ASN A 154 -49.06 -19.56 -14.94
C ASN A 154 -48.24 -20.76 -15.42
N VAL A 155 -48.47 -21.20 -16.66
CA VAL A 155 -47.83 -22.38 -17.25
C VAL A 155 -46.31 -22.16 -17.45
N PRO A 156 -45.84 -21.09 -18.12
CA PRO A 156 -44.41 -20.78 -18.20
C PRO A 156 -43.76 -20.55 -16.83
N ALA A 157 -44.51 -20.04 -15.84
CA ALA A 157 -43.99 -19.83 -14.50
C ALA A 157 -43.71 -21.15 -13.75
N ASP A 158 -44.55 -22.17 -13.93
CA ASP A 158 -44.29 -23.53 -13.41
C ASP A 158 -43.12 -24.19 -14.17
N LEU A 159 -43.10 -24.08 -15.51
CA LEU A 159 -42.03 -24.62 -16.34
C LEU A 159 -40.66 -23.98 -16.04
N LYS A 160 -40.62 -22.68 -15.69
CA LYS A 160 -39.43 -21.99 -15.19
C LYS A 160 -38.96 -22.55 -13.85
N LYS A 161 -39.87 -22.78 -12.89
CA LYS A 161 -39.51 -23.44 -11.61
C LYS A 161 -38.94 -24.84 -11.83
N ARG A 162 -39.38 -25.51 -12.89
CA ARG A 162 -38.88 -26.83 -13.33
C ARG A 162 -37.58 -26.74 -14.16
N LYS A 163 -37.07 -25.54 -14.46
CA LYS A 163 -35.88 -25.29 -15.28
C LYS A 163 -36.00 -25.75 -16.74
N LEU A 164 -37.21 -25.75 -17.29
CA LEU A 164 -37.51 -26.19 -18.66
C LEU A 164 -37.61 -25.02 -19.66
N CYS A 165 -37.83 -23.80 -19.17
CA CYS A 165 -37.79 -22.58 -19.97
C CYS A 165 -37.35 -21.39 -19.12
N ASP A 166 -36.73 -20.41 -19.75
CA ASP A 166 -36.30 -19.16 -19.13
C ASP A 166 -36.89 -17.95 -19.86
N LYS A 167 -37.02 -16.85 -19.10
CA LYS A 167 -37.59 -15.60 -19.60
C LYS A 167 -36.45 -14.73 -20.12
N HIS A 168 -36.45 -14.46 -21.41
CA HIS A 168 -35.49 -13.58 -22.06
C HIS A 168 -36.11 -12.23 -22.38
N LYS A 169 -35.34 -11.18 -22.06
CA LYS A 169 -35.69 -9.80 -22.39
C LYS A 169 -34.98 -9.44 -23.69
N ILE A 170 -35.74 -9.18 -24.75
CA ILE A 170 -35.24 -8.63 -25.99
C ILE A 170 -35.39 -7.11 -25.90
N ILE A 171 -34.29 -6.41 -26.11
CA ILE A 171 -34.27 -4.94 -26.13
C ILE A 171 -34.09 -4.50 -27.57
N SER A 172 -34.99 -3.66 -28.05
CA SER A 172 -34.88 -2.93 -29.31
C SER A 172 -35.21 -1.46 -29.07
N TYR A 173 -35.20 -0.64 -30.12
CA TYR A 173 -35.34 0.81 -29.98
C TYR A 173 -36.33 1.36 -31.00
N SER A 174 -37.08 2.40 -30.63
CA SER A 174 -37.68 3.31 -31.60
C SER A 174 -36.72 4.47 -31.80
N VAL A 175 -36.58 4.97 -33.03
CA VAL A 175 -35.61 6.04 -33.35
C VAL A 175 -36.32 7.16 -34.11
N THR A 176 -36.03 8.40 -33.73
CA THR A 176 -36.58 9.63 -34.29
C THR A 176 -35.47 10.62 -34.69
N LYS A 177 -35.78 11.57 -35.57
CA LYS A 177 -34.81 12.61 -35.98
C LYS A 177 -34.55 13.58 -34.83
N GLY A 178 -33.28 13.83 -34.53
CA GLY A 178 -32.85 14.83 -33.57
C GLY A 178 -32.77 16.24 -34.18
N PRO A 179 -32.53 17.28 -33.37
CA PRO A 179 -32.49 18.67 -33.84
C PRO A 179 -31.34 18.98 -34.82
N LYS A 180 -30.26 18.19 -34.79
CA LYS A 180 -29.12 18.31 -35.71
C LYS A 180 -29.02 17.15 -36.71
N PHE A 181 -30.16 16.56 -37.08
CA PHE A 181 -30.20 15.45 -38.03
C PHE A 181 -29.50 15.80 -39.35
N SER A 182 -28.54 14.97 -39.76
CA SER A 182 -27.78 15.09 -41.01
C SER A 182 -27.36 13.69 -41.48
N LEU A 183 -27.16 13.52 -42.78
CA LEU A 183 -26.65 12.27 -43.37
C LEU A 183 -25.12 12.13 -43.24
N THR A 184 -24.41 13.23 -42.92
CA THR A 184 -22.96 13.26 -42.79
C THR A 184 -22.53 13.67 -41.39
N ILE A 185 -21.61 12.91 -40.79
CA ILE A 185 -21.08 13.15 -39.45
C ILE A 185 -19.82 14.02 -39.55
N GLU A 186 -19.88 15.26 -39.06
CA GLU A 186 -18.71 16.16 -39.03
C GLU A 186 -17.71 15.71 -37.95
N LYS A 187 -16.42 15.61 -38.30
CA LYS A 187 -15.33 15.30 -37.35
C LYS A 187 -14.91 16.58 -36.61
N GLN A 188 -14.98 16.55 -35.28
CA GLN A 188 -14.48 17.66 -34.45
C GLN A 188 -12.95 17.64 -34.34
N ALA A 189 -12.32 18.81 -34.46
CA ALA A 189 -10.89 18.98 -34.27
C ALA A 189 -10.51 18.88 -32.78
N ARG A 190 -9.36 18.25 -32.46
CA ARG A 190 -8.89 18.10 -31.07
C ARG A 190 -8.06 19.28 -30.60
N ASP A 191 -7.19 19.78 -31.48
CA ASP A 191 -6.26 20.86 -31.20
C ASP A 191 -6.27 21.88 -32.34
N ILE A 192 -5.89 23.11 -32.02
CA ILE A 192 -5.62 24.14 -33.03
C ILE A 192 -4.23 23.87 -33.62
N THR A 193 -4.16 23.64 -34.93
CA THR A 193 -2.88 23.46 -35.63
C THR A 193 -2.37 24.76 -36.24
N PHE A 194 -1.08 24.77 -36.58
CA PHE A 194 -0.45 25.92 -37.24
C PHE A 194 -1.09 26.23 -38.60
N GLU A 195 -1.45 25.19 -39.37
CA GLU A 195 -2.07 25.30 -40.69
C GLU A 195 -3.46 25.91 -40.59
N MET A 196 -4.25 25.48 -39.59
CA MET A 196 -5.57 26.05 -39.32
C MET A 196 -5.48 27.55 -39.00
N LEU A 197 -4.47 27.97 -38.23
CA LEU A 197 -4.20 29.38 -37.93
C LEU A 197 -3.87 30.19 -39.19
N GLN A 198 -3.05 29.64 -40.09
CA GLN A 198 -2.72 30.29 -41.37
C GLN A 198 -3.90 30.39 -42.32
N SER A 199 -4.70 29.33 -42.46
CA SER A 199 -5.83 29.28 -43.39
C SER A 199 -7.08 30.02 -42.87
N GLY A 200 -7.13 30.29 -41.56
CA GLY A 200 -8.31 30.85 -40.89
C GLY A 200 -9.42 29.83 -40.63
N GLU A 201 -9.17 28.55 -40.90
CA GLU A 201 -10.12 27.44 -40.73
C GLU A 201 -10.56 27.25 -39.28
N TRP A 202 -9.69 27.58 -38.32
CA TRP A 202 -10.00 27.53 -36.88
C TRP A 202 -11.23 28.38 -36.48
N LYS A 203 -11.59 29.41 -37.27
CA LYS A 203 -12.77 30.24 -37.01
C LYS A 203 -14.10 29.53 -37.30
N LYS A 204 -14.05 28.48 -38.13
CA LYS A 204 -15.21 27.71 -38.58
C LYS A 204 -15.19 26.26 -38.10
N ALA A 205 -14.03 25.75 -37.69
CA ALA A 205 -13.86 24.39 -37.18
C ALA A 205 -14.57 24.21 -35.83
N ASN A 206 -15.21 23.06 -35.66
CA ASN A 206 -15.84 22.67 -34.40
C ASN A 206 -14.85 21.86 -33.54
N PHE A 207 -14.50 22.34 -32.35
CA PHE A 207 -13.50 21.72 -31.49
C PHE A 207 -14.12 20.87 -30.39
N LYS A 208 -13.47 19.76 -30.04
CA LYS A 208 -13.83 18.98 -28.85
C LYS A 208 -13.58 19.85 -27.60
N LYS A 209 -14.55 19.90 -26.68
CA LYS A 209 -14.40 20.63 -25.41
C LYS A 209 -13.28 20.02 -24.57
N TYR A 210 -12.45 20.88 -23.96
CA TYR A 210 -11.39 20.46 -23.06
C TYR A 210 -11.98 19.98 -21.74
N ASN A 211 -11.45 18.88 -21.20
CA ASN A 211 -11.86 18.36 -19.90
C ASN A 211 -11.04 19.05 -18.80
N PHE A 212 -11.66 20.01 -18.11
CA PHE A 212 -11.01 20.75 -17.01
C PHE A 212 -10.97 19.99 -15.68
N ASP A 213 -11.65 18.85 -15.58
CA ASP A 213 -11.67 18.02 -14.37
C ASP A 213 -10.50 17.02 -14.32
N ALA A 214 -9.77 16.85 -15.42
CA ALA A 214 -8.58 16.01 -15.49
C ALA A 214 -7.32 16.76 -15.03
N LEU A 215 -6.47 16.10 -14.24
CA LEU A 215 -5.16 16.64 -13.89
C LEU A 215 -4.27 16.75 -15.14
N GLY A 216 -3.67 17.92 -15.34
CA GLY A 216 -2.71 18.14 -16.41
C GLY A 216 -1.40 17.37 -16.19
N ILE A 217 -0.54 17.38 -17.21
CA ILE A 217 0.79 16.78 -17.13
C ILE A 217 1.69 17.69 -16.28
N PRO A 218 2.29 17.19 -15.18
CA PRO A 218 3.23 17.99 -14.40
C PRO A 218 4.45 18.37 -15.26
N PRO A 219 4.90 19.64 -15.22
CA PRO A 219 6.06 20.06 -15.98
C PRO A 219 7.33 19.37 -15.47
N SER A 220 8.22 18.99 -16.38
CA SER A 220 9.55 18.50 -16.03
C SER A 220 10.44 19.67 -15.61
N GLY A 221 10.91 19.67 -14.37
CA GLY A 221 11.78 20.72 -13.81
C GLY A 221 12.77 20.17 -12.78
N GLY A 222 13.81 20.94 -12.50
CA GLY A 222 14.74 20.62 -11.40
C GLY A 222 14.08 20.77 -10.03
N HIS A 223 14.63 20.10 -9.02
CA HIS A 223 14.17 20.19 -7.64
C HIS A 223 15.31 20.55 -6.69
N LEU A 224 15.04 21.44 -5.74
CA LEU A 224 15.94 21.72 -4.63
C LEU A 224 15.72 20.68 -3.52
N HIS A 225 16.81 20.21 -2.94
CA HIS A 225 16.78 19.26 -1.84
C HIS A 225 16.01 19.86 -0.63
N PRO A 226 15.08 19.12 0.01
CA PRO A 226 14.26 19.64 1.11
C PRO A 226 15.06 20.27 2.27
N LEU A 227 16.16 19.63 2.67
CA LEU A 227 17.06 20.15 3.71
C LEU A 227 17.74 21.47 3.28
N MET A 228 18.07 21.63 2.00
CA MET A 228 18.68 22.86 1.50
C MET A 228 17.67 24.02 1.45
N LYS A 229 16.38 23.74 1.24
CA LYS A 229 15.33 24.75 1.35
C LYS A 229 15.24 25.32 2.78
N ILE A 230 15.28 24.44 3.78
CA ILE A 230 15.22 24.86 5.20
C ILE A 230 16.51 25.59 5.60
N ARG A 231 17.67 25.11 5.14
CA ARG A 231 18.93 25.83 5.35
C ARG A 231 18.83 27.26 4.83
N GLU A 232 18.32 27.46 3.62
CA GLU A 232 18.19 28.80 3.03
C GLU A 232 17.16 29.66 3.80
N GLU A 233 16.04 29.08 4.23
CA GLU A 233 15.04 29.77 5.07
C GLU A 233 15.65 30.28 6.39
N LEU A 234 16.39 29.42 7.11
CA LEU A 234 17.07 29.82 8.35
C LEU A 234 18.14 30.88 8.10
N ARG A 235 18.90 30.72 7.01
CA ARG A 235 19.92 31.69 6.62
C ARG A 235 19.29 33.08 6.39
N GLN A 236 18.14 33.15 5.73
CA GLN A 236 17.42 34.42 5.56
C GLN A 236 16.94 35.00 6.89
N ILE A 237 16.43 34.19 7.83
CA ILE A 237 16.02 34.64 9.17
C ILE A 237 17.20 35.31 9.90
N PHE A 238 18.39 34.70 9.87
CA PHE A 238 19.59 35.30 10.47
C PHE A 238 19.97 36.63 9.83
N LEU A 239 19.97 36.70 8.49
CA LEU A 239 20.28 37.93 7.76
C LEU A 239 19.29 39.07 8.08
N GLU A 240 17.99 38.77 8.14
CA GLU A 240 16.96 39.73 8.55
C GLU A 240 17.15 40.25 9.98
N MET A 241 17.68 39.40 10.86
CA MET A 241 17.97 39.75 12.26
C MET A 241 19.33 40.45 12.45
N GLY A 242 20.03 40.76 11.34
CA GLY A 242 21.28 41.51 11.32
C GLY A 242 22.51 40.68 11.68
N PHE A 243 22.49 39.37 11.44
CA PHE A 243 23.64 38.49 11.65
C PHE A 243 24.52 38.43 10.40
N GLU A 244 25.82 38.29 10.62
CA GLU A 244 26.82 38.03 9.60
C GLU A 244 27.19 36.53 9.57
N GLU A 245 27.26 35.94 8.37
CA GLU A 245 27.55 34.52 8.18
C GLU A 245 29.05 34.25 8.36
N MET A 246 29.40 33.37 9.30
CA MET A 246 30.78 32.98 9.56
C MET A 246 31.31 32.04 8.47
N PRO A 247 32.59 32.16 8.08
CA PRO A 247 33.20 31.25 7.12
C PRO A 247 33.46 29.88 7.77
N THR A 248 32.71 28.86 7.36
CA THR A 248 32.85 27.49 7.87
C THR A 248 33.58 26.54 6.92
N ASN A 249 34.33 27.08 5.96
CA ASN A 249 35.00 26.40 4.83
C ASN A 249 36.13 25.41 5.20
N ARG A 250 36.07 24.83 6.41
CA ARG A 250 37.01 23.83 6.93
C ARG A 250 36.25 22.80 7.77
N PHE A 251 36.35 21.54 7.38
CA PHE A 251 35.82 20.41 8.18
C PHE A 251 36.84 19.85 9.16
N VAL A 252 38.13 20.13 8.93
CA VAL A 252 39.22 19.70 9.80
C VAL A 252 39.59 20.84 10.73
N GLU A 253 39.57 20.53 12.03
CA GLU A 253 39.99 21.44 13.10
C GLU A 253 41.08 20.79 13.96
N SER A 254 41.87 21.63 14.64
CA SER A 254 42.70 21.16 15.74
C SER A 254 41.86 20.99 17.00
N SER A 255 42.21 20.01 17.83
CA SER A 255 41.65 19.86 19.18
C SER A 255 41.75 21.15 19.99
N PHE A 256 42.78 21.96 19.75
CA PHE A 256 42.89 23.29 20.33
C PHE A 256 41.66 24.16 20.05
N TRP A 257 41.32 24.43 18.78
CA TRP A 257 40.18 25.29 18.43
C TRP A 257 38.83 24.63 18.72
N ASN A 258 38.75 23.32 18.50
CA ASN A 258 37.51 22.57 18.69
C ASN A 258 37.17 22.38 20.17
N PHE A 259 38.15 22.38 21.08
CA PHE A 259 37.86 22.09 22.49
C PHE A 259 38.61 22.98 23.50
N ASP A 260 39.94 23.12 23.39
CA ASP A 260 40.73 23.84 24.41
C ASP A 260 40.39 25.34 24.45
N ALA A 261 40.26 25.96 23.29
CA ALA A 261 39.89 27.38 23.12
C ALA A 261 38.50 27.68 23.70
N LEU A 262 37.64 26.67 23.82
CA LEU A 262 36.33 26.78 24.43
C LEU A 262 36.37 26.64 25.96
N PHE A 263 37.52 26.37 26.57
CA PHE A 263 37.59 26.01 27.99
C PHE A 263 36.90 24.68 28.33
N GLN A 264 36.83 23.73 27.39
CA GLN A 264 36.45 22.35 27.70
C GLN A 264 37.69 21.57 28.16
N PRO A 265 37.68 20.77 29.23
CA PRO A 265 38.91 20.13 29.74
C PRO A 265 39.41 19.01 28.83
N GLN A 266 40.72 18.73 28.84
CA GLN A 266 41.32 17.68 27.99
C GLN A 266 40.87 16.26 28.33
N GLN A 267 40.45 15.99 29.57
CA GLN A 267 39.90 14.69 29.98
C GLN A 267 38.40 14.54 29.68
N HIS A 268 37.78 15.50 29.00
CA HIS A 268 36.35 15.46 28.75
C HIS A 268 35.97 14.26 27.86
N PRO A 269 34.94 13.46 28.21
CA PRO A 269 34.54 12.27 27.45
C PRO A 269 34.32 12.51 25.96
N ALA A 270 33.70 13.64 25.59
CA ALA A 270 33.51 14.03 24.19
C ALA A 270 34.80 14.08 23.33
N ARG A 271 35.99 14.10 23.94
CA ARG A 271 37.29 14.05 23.24
C ARG A 271 37.80 12.63 23.03
N ASP A 272 37.09 11.62 23.49
CA ASP A 272 37.40 10.21 23.27
C ASP A 272 37.22 9.85 21.78
N ALA A 273 38.00 8.89 21.29
CA ALA A 273 37.84 8.35 19.94
C ALA A 273 36.46 7.71 19.73
N HIS A 274 35.79 7.30 20.80
CA HIS A 274 34.40 6.84 20.75
C HIS A 274 33.39 7.95 20.41
N ASP A 275 33.69 9.22 20.67
CA ASP A 275 32.79 10.35 20.40
C ASP A 275 33.27 11.24 19.23
N THR A 276 34.58 11.26 18.98
CA THR A 276 35.22 12.17 18.01
C THR A 276 36.01 11.41 16.94
N PHE A 277 35.86 11.83 15.68
CA PHE A 277 36.69 11.35 14.57
C PHE A 277 38.02 12.08 14.51
N PHE A 278 39.09 11.44 15.01
CA PHE A 278 40.45 11.92 14.83
C PHE A 278 41.02 11.52 13.46
N LEU A 279 41.87 12.37 12.91
CA LEU A 279 42.52 12.13 11.64
C LEU A 279 43.74 11.22 11.81
N LYS A 280 43.89 10.30 10.84
CA LYS A 280 45.10 9.49 10.69
C LYS A 280 46.18 10.22 9.89
N ASP A 281 45.77 11.00 8.89
CA ASP A 281 46.67 11.74 8.01
C ASP A 281 45.98 13.02 7.47
N PRO A 282 46.53 14.22 7.70
CA PRO A 282 47.54 14.52 8.73
C PRO A 282 46.94 14.35 10.14
N ALA A 283 47.68 13.71 11.06
CA ALA A 283 47.20 13.50 12.44
C ALA A 283 47.41 14.71 13.36
N ILE A 284 48.35 15.60 13.02
CA ILE A 284 48.85 16.66 13.89
C ILE A 284 48.80 18.00 13.13
N GLY A 285 48.31 19.04 13.79
CA GLY A 285 48.31 20.42 13.35
C GLY A 285 49.05 21.31 14.34
N THR A 286 49.92 22.18 13.83
CA THR A 286 50.80 23.03 14.65
C THR A 286 50.52 24.51 14.50
N GLN A 287 49.53 24.89 13.68
CA GLN A 287 49.22 26.28 13.40
C GLN A 287 48.16 26.82 14.38
N PHE A 288 48.63 27.36 15.50
CA PHE A 288 47.82 28.12 16.46
C PHE A 288 48.64 29.30 17.01
N PRO A 289 47.99 30.40 17.45
CA PRO A 289 48.70 31.54 18.03
C PRO A 289 49.36 31.15 19.35
N THR A 290 50.69 31.13 19.39
CA THR A 290 51.46 30.64 20.56
C THR A 290 51.13 31.41 21.84
N ASP A 291 51.00 32.74 21.75
CA ASP A 291 50.67 33.57 22.91
C ASP A 291 49.28 33.26 23.47
N TYR A 292 48.31 32.95 22.59
CA TYR A 292 46.96 32.57 23.02
C TYR A 292 46.96 31.17 23.64
N LEU A 293 47.69 30.22 23.04
CA LEU A 293 47.83 28.87 23.59
C LEU A 293 48.40 28.88 25.00
N GLU A 294 49.46 29.66 25.27
CA GLU A 294 50.04 29.73 26.62
C GLU A 294 49.06 30.31 27.65
N ARG A 295 48.22 31.29 27.24
CA ARG A 295 47.14 31.80 28.10
C ARG A 295 46.08 30.73 28.37
N VAL A 296 45.64 30.01 27.33
CA VAL A 296 44.69 28.90 27.48
C VAL A 296 45.25 27.82 28.40
N LYS A 297 46.48 27.36 28.16
CA LYS A 297 47.20 26.39 28.99
C LYS A 297 47.22 26.82 30.45
N LYS A 298 47.56 28.08 30.74
CA LYS A 298 47.57 28.64 32.10
C LYS A 298 46.18 28.60 32.74
N VAL A 299 45.17 29.09 32.05
CA VAL A 299 43.79 29.17 32.58
C VAL A 299 43.21 27.78 32.85
N HIS A 300 43.47 26.81 31.98
CA HIS A 300 43.06 25.42 32.17
C HIS A 300 43.75 24.76 33.35
N SER A 301 45.07 24.94 33.48
CA SER A 301 45.88 24.21 34.48
C SER A 301 45.77 24.79 35.89
N VAL A 302 46.06 26.09 36.04
CA VAL A 302 46.21 26.75 37.35
C VAL A 302 45.18 27.85 37.58
N GLY A 303 44.30 28.11 36.61
CA GLY A 303 43.28 29.16 36.68
C GLY A 303 43.76 30.54 36.23
N GLY A 304 42.85 31.49 36.29
CA GLY A 304 43.00 32.86 35.80
C GLY A 304 41.64 33.53 35.65
N TYR A 305 41.62 34.85 35.53
CA TYR A 305 40.40 35.62 35.24
C TYR A 305 39.23 35.35 36.21
N GLY A 306 39.55 35.20 37.52
CA GLY A 306 38.57 34.91 38.56
C GLY A 306 38.22 33.42 38.74
N SER A 307 38.80 32.52 37.94
CA SER A 307 38.58 31.08 38.00
C SER A 307 39.77 30.31 38.59
N ALA A 308 39.49 29.18 39.24
CA ALA A 308 40.50 28.24 39.74
C ALA A 308 41.08 27.33 38.65
N GLY A 309 40.53 27.36 37.43
CA GLY A 309 40.87 26.41 36.37
C GLY A 309 40.39 24.99 36.69
N TYR A 310 40.90 24.01 35.95
CA TYR A 310 40.56 22.59 36.13
C TYR A 310 41.57 21.81 36.98
N GLY A 311 42.72 22.39 37.32
CA GLY A 311 43.68 21.79 38.23
C GLY A 311 44.40 20.55 37.67
N TYR A 312 44.69 20.52 36.37
CA TYR A 312 45.37 19.40 35.70
C TYR A 312 46.57 19.84 34.85
N ASP A 313 47.42 18.88 34.49
CA ASP A 313 48.55 19.08 33.59
C ASP A 313 48.08 19.12 32.12
N TRP A 314 48.05 20.32 31.54
CA TRP A 314 47.60 20.55 30.17
C TRP A 314 48.69 20.15 29.16
N LYS A 315 48.33 19.27 28.23
CA LYS A 315 49.24 18.63 27.27
C LYS A 315 49.11 19.24 25.88
N ILE A 316 50.23 19.66 25.29
CA ILE A 316 50.23 20.23 23.94
C ILE A 316 49.93 19.16 22.88
N GLU A 317 50.32 17.91 23.14
CA GLU A 317 50.12 16.79 22.23
C GLU A 317 48.63 16.52 21.96
N ASP A 318 47.79 16.73 22.97
CA ASP A 318 46.33 16.57 22.82
C ASP A 318 45.71 17.71 22.02
N ALA A 319 46.22 18.95 22.20
CA ALA A 319 45.77 20.14 21.48
C ALA A 319 46.13 20.12 20.00
N GLN A 320 47.26 19.49 19.66
CA GLN A 320 47.75 19.38 18.29
C GLN A 320 47.02 18.33 17.45
N LYS A 321 46.29 17.39 18.06
CA LYS A 321 45.54 16.36 17.30
C LYS A 321 44.54 17.03 16.35
N LEU A 322 44.51 16.55 15.10
CA LEU A 322 43.51 16.98 14.12
C LEU A 322 42.30 16.05 14.15
N LEU A 323 41.13 16.64 13.97
CA LEU A 323 39.84 15.96 14.02
C LEU A 323 38.88 16.53 12.98
N LEU A 324 37.81 15.78 12.68
CA LEU A 324 36.65 16.34 12.01
C LEU A 324 35.82 17.14 13.02
N ARG A 325 35.53 18.40 12.68
CA ARG A 325 34.85 19.37 13.54
C ARG A 325 33.56 18.78 14.13
N THR A 326 33.48 18.71 15.45
CA THR A 326 32.36 18.06 16.17
C THR A 326 31.16 18.98 16.40
N HIS A 327 31.40 20.29 16.34
CA HIS A 327 30.39 21.35 16.48
C HIS A 327 30.90 22.66 15.85
N THR A 328 29.99 23.50 15.36
CA THR A 328 30.34 24.79 14.73
C THR A 328 30.90 25.82 15.71
N THR A 329 30.81 25.57 17.03
CA THR A 329 31.36 26.41 18.11
C THR A 329 32.87 26.62 18.01
N ALA A 330 33.58 25.70 17.34
CA ALA A 330 35.00 25.86 17.01
C ALA A 330 35.25 27.08 16.09
N ILE A 331 34.31 27.36 15.18
CA ILE A 331 34.37 28.53 14.30
C ILE A 331 34.03 29.80 15.07
N SER A 332 33.04 29.74 15.98
CA SER A 332 32.72 30.85 16.87
C SER A 332 33.92 31.26 17.74
N SER A 333 34.66 30.32 18.32
CA SER A 333 35.85 30.63 19.12
C SER A 333 36.94 31.29 18.28
N PHE A 334 37.16 30.82 17.06
CA PHE A 334 38.10 31.43 16.12
C PHE A 334 37.69 32.86 15.74
N MET A 335 36.39 33.08 15.44
CA MET A 335 35.87 34.39 15.09
C MET A 335 35.94 35.38 16.26
N LEU A 336 35.62 34.94 17.47
CA LEU A 336 35.73 35.75 18.69
C LEU A 336 37.19 36.09 19.02
N TYR A 337 38.12 35.16 18.83
CA TYR A 337 39.55 35.45 18.96
C TYR A 337 39.99 36.55 17.97
N ASN A 338 39.57 36.45 16.71
CA ASN A 338 39.89 37.46 15.70
C ASN A 338 39.26 38.82 15.99
N LEU A 339 38.05 38.84 16.56
CA LEU A 339 37.40 40.06 17.05
C LEU A 339 38.23 40.69 18.17
N ALA A 340 38.74 39.88 19.10
CA ALA A 340 39.56 40.32 20.22
C ALA A 340 40.91 40.93 19.80
N GLN A 341 41.42 40.58 18.61
CA GLN A 341 42.66 41.16 18.08
C GLN A 341 42.47 42.55 17.46
N LYS A 342 41.24 43.06 17.42
CA LYS A 342 40.86 44.35 16.83
C LYS A 342 40.21 45.23 17.89
N GLU A 343 39.98 46.50 17.55
CA GLU A 343 39.10 47.35 18.36
C GLU A 343 37.71 46.73 18.43
N PHE A 344 37.23 46.47 19.66
CA PHE A 344 35.97 45.77 19.89
C PHE A 344 34.79 46.57 19.31
N LYS A 345 33.97 45.87 18.53
CA LYS A 345 32.66 46.34 18.08
C LYS A 345 31.64 45.25 18.36
N PRO A 346 30.42 45.59 18.77
CA PRO A 346 29.36 44.60 18.95
C PRO A 346 29.09 43.86 17.64
N VAL A 347 28.91 42.55 17.71
CA VAL A 347 28.72 41.69 16.54
C VAL A 347 27.67 40.61 16.78
N LYS A 348 27.05 40.19 15.68
CA LYS A 348 26.12 39.07 15.61
C LYS A 348 26.59 38.13 14.51
N TYR A 349 26.93 36.90 14.86
CA TYR A 349 27.48 35.91 13.94
C TYR A 349 26.60 34.67 13.89
N PHE A 350 26.50 34.04 12.72
CA PHE A 350 25.82 32.76 12.58
C PHE A 350 26.57 31.83 11.64
N SER A 351 26.31 30.53 11.75
CA SER A 351 26.73 29.56 10.74
C SER A 351 25.75 28.41 10.63
N ILE A 352 25.67 27.81 9.44
CA ILE A 352 24.90 26.61 9.19
C ILE A 352 25.77 25.66 8.37
N ASP A 353 26.35 24.65 9.04
CA ASP A 353 27.27 23.75 8.36
C ASP A 353 27.37 22.37 9.01
N ARG A 354 27.97 21.44 8.28
CA ARG A 354 28.14 20.05 8.72
C ARG A 354 29.15 19.91 9.85
N VAL A 355 28.82 19.00 10.76
CA VAL A 355 29.63 18.58 11.89
C VAL A 355 29.65 17.05 11.95
N PHE A 356 30.65 16.50 12.61
CA PHE A 356 30.95 15.07 12.58
C PHE A 356 31.13 14.53 13.99
N ARG A 357 30.39 13.48 14.35
CA ARG A 357 30.48 12.83 15.66
C ARG A 357 30.49 11.33 15.48
N ASN A 358 31.33 10.63 16.21
CA ASN A 358 31.46 9.17 16.12
C ASN A 358 30.34 8.45 16.90
N GLU A 359 29.12 8.96 16.79
CA GLU A 359 27.94 8.39 17.41
C GLU A 359 27.42 7.21 16.58
N THR A 360 26.73 6.28 17.24
CA THR A 360 26.11 5.15 16.54
C THR A 360 25.00 5.66 15.63
N VAL A 361 25.07 5.35 14.34
CA VAL A 361 24.08 5.80 13.34
C VAL A 361 22.77 5.03 13.53
N ASP A 362 21.67 5.76 13.78
CA ASP A 362 20.33 5.19 13.97
C ASP A 362 19.25 5.99 13.21
N ALA A 363 17.97 5.87 13.60
CA ALA A 363 16.86 6.59 12.96
C ALA A 363 16.84 8.10 13.28
N THR A 364 17.54 8.52 14.31
CA THR A 364 17.57 9.88 14.87
C THR A 364 18.96 10.52 14.93
N HIS A 365 20.02 9.71 14.84
CA HIS A 365 21.42 10.13 14.92
C HIS A 365 22.17 9.76 13.63
N LEU A 366 22.94 10.73 13.12
CA LEU A 366 23.87 10.53 12.01
C LEU A 366 25.29 10.84 12.49
N ALA A 367 26.27 10.14 11.92
CA ALA A 367 27.68 10.45 12.13
C ALA A 367 28.06 11.82 11.53
N GLU A 368 27.25 12.34 10.61
CA GLU A 368 27.37 13.66 10.00
C GLU A 368 26.00 14.33 9.88
N PHE A 369 25.89 15.57 10.35
CA PHE A 369 24.65 16.35 10.32
C PHE A 369 24.97 17.85 10.34
N HIS A 370 23.99 18.72 10.08
CA HIS A 370 24.18 20.16 10.06
C HIS A 370 23.85 20.78 11.41
N GLN A 371 24.80 21.54 11.94
CA GLN A 371 24.59 22.38 13.11
C GLN A 371 24.36 23.83 12.66
N VAL A 372 23.28 24.40 13.15
CA VAL A 372 22.97 25.83 13.08
C VAL A 372 23.46 26.45 14.37
N GLU A 373 24.24 27.51 14.29
CA GLU A 373 24.78 28.21 15.46
C GLU A 373 24.66 29.72 15.32
N GLY A 374 24.31 30.39 16.42
CA GLY A 374 24.31 31.84 16.53
C GLY A 374 25.10 32.31 17.74
N VAL A 375 25.76 33.46 17.59
CA VAL A 375 26.60 34.14 18.59
C VAL A 375 26.31 35.63 18.56
N ILE A 376 26.14 36.24 19.73
CA ILE A 376 26.06 37.70 19.89
C ILE A 376 27.08 38.12 20.93
N ALA A 377 27.97 39.05 20.57
CA ALA A 377 28.97 39.62 21.47
C ALA A 377 28.72 41.13 21.64
N ASP A 378 28.45 41.56 22.86
CA ASP A 378 28.22 42.96 23.21
C ASP A 378 28.57 43.21 24.68
N LYS A 379 28.65 44.47 25.09
CA LYS A 379 28.85 44.85 26.50
C LYS A 379 27.57 44.67 27.29
N GLY A 380 27.67 44.02 28.45
CA GLY A 380 26.57 43.93 29.40
C GLY A 380 25.41 43.00 29.03
N LEU A 381 25.60 42.07 28.07
CA LEU A 381 24.58 41.05 27.77
C LEU A 381 24.28 40.19 28.99
N THR A 382 23.01 39.87 29.16
CA THR A 382 22.47 39.06 30.26
C THR A 382 21.79 37.80 29.73
N LEU A 383 21.45 36.90 30.65
CA LEU A 383 20.63 35.73 30.33
C LEU A 383 19.24 36.11 29.80
N GLY A 384 18.70 37.25 30.25
CA GLY A 384 17.41 37.76 29.77
C GLY A 384 17.45 38.15 28.30
N ASP A 385 18.57 38.72 27.83
CA ASP A 385 18.76 39.07 26.42
C ASP A 385 18.79 37.82 25.55
N LEU A 386 19.43 36.74 26.03
CA LEU A 386 19.43 35.44 25.34
C LEU A 386 18.01 34.87 25.24
N ILE A 387 17.25 34.86 26.35
CA ILE A 387 15.88 34.36 26.37
C ILE A 387 14.98 35.16 25.41
N GLY A 388 15.00 36.49 25.51
CA GLY A 388 14.18 37.36 24.66
C GLY A 388 14.55 37.24 23.18
N PHE A 389 15.85 37.06 22.88
CA PHE A 389 16.27 36.76 21.52
C PHE A 389 15.74 35.40 21.05
N MET A 390 15.84 34.34 21.86
CA MET A 390 15.34 33.00 21.49
C MET A 390 13.84 33.01 21.20
N GLU A 391 13.04 33.71 22.01
CA GLU A 391 11.61 33.89 21.77
C GLU A 391 11.34 34.52 20.39
N THR A 392 12.07 35.59 20.06
CA THR A 392 11.93 36.28 18.76
C THR A 392 12.39 35.41 17.59
N PHE A 393 13.52 34.70 17.75
CA PHE A 393 14.11 33.86 16.71
C PHE A 393 13.20 32.67 16.36
N TYR A 394 12.72 31.95 17.37
CA TYR A 394 11.83 30.81 17.15
C TYR A 394 10.43 31.24 16.70
N GLU A 395 9.93 32.41 17.11
CA GLU A 395 8.67 32.94 16.57
C GLU A 395 8.75 33.19 15.07
N LYS A 396 9.87 33.73 14.56
CA LYS A 396 10.14 33.86 13.11
C LYS A 396 10.20 32.51 12.38
N MET A 397 10.59 31.44 13.08
CA MET A 397 10.54 30.07 12.56
C MET A 397 9.15 29.43 12.65
N GLY A 398 8.15 30.12 13.21
CA GLY A 398 6.81 29.60 13.45
C GLY A 398 6.70 28.68 14.67
N ILE A 399 7.72 28.64 15.53
CA ILE A 399 7.77 27.83 16.75
C ILE A 399 7.36 28.73 17.93
N LYS A 400 6.33 28.30 18.67
CA LYS A 400 5.74 29.03 19.79
C LYS A 400 5.74 28.17 21.05
N ASN A 401 5.43 28.76 22.20
CA ASN A 401 5.40 28.08 23.51
C ASN A 401 6.77 27.54 23.90
N LEU A 402 7.73 28.44 24.09
CA LEU A 402 9.08 28.06 24.54
C LEU A 402 9.12 27.85 26.04
N ARG A 403 10.02 26.96 26.47
CA ARG A 403 10.41 26.75 27.86
C ARG A 403 11.90 26.56 27.96
N PHE A 404 12.51 27.21 28.93
CA PHE A 404 13.95 27.17 29.16
C PHE A 404 14.25 26.33 30.41
N LYS A 405 15.25 25.47 30.33
CA LYS A 405 15.67 24.59 31.41
C LYS A 405 17.18 24.76 31.65
N PRO A 406 17.64 25.00 32.90
CA PRO A 406 19.07 25.03 33.19
C PRO A 406 19.78 23.76 32.74
N ALA A 407 20.95 23.92 32.14
CA ALA A 407 21.77 22.84 31.61
C ALA A 407 23.24 23.05 32.02
N TYR A 408 24.11 22.16 31.55
CA TYR A 408 25.55 22.30 31.70
C TYR A 408 26.22 22.11 30.35
N ASN A 409 26.94 23.14 29.90
CA ASN A 409 27.95 22.98 28.86
C ASN A 409 29.30 23.45 29.42
N PRO A 410 30.43 22.79 29.11
CA PRO A 410 31.74 23.16 29.65
C PRO A 410 32.14 24.62 29.43
N TYR A 411 31.66 25.20 28.33
CA TYR A 411 32.07 26.50 27.83
C TYR A 411 31.04 27.61 28.01
N THR A 412 29.89 27.32 28.66
CA THR A 412 28.89 28.34 29.00
C THR A 412 28.51 28.34 30.48
N GLU A 413 28.36 29.53 31.06
CA GLU A 413 27.83 29.75 32.41
C GLU A 413 27.14 31.12 32.47
N PRO A 414 25.81 31.19 32.71
CA PRO A 414 24.85 30.08 32.79
C PRO A 414 24.57 29.40 31.42
N SER A 415 24.08 28.15 31.47
CA SER A 415 23.65 27.37 30.29
C SER A 415 22.17 27.00 30.37
N MET A 416 21.48 26.89 29.24
CA MET A 416 20.09 26.44 29.17
C MET A 416 19.77 25.62 27.90
N GLU A 417 18.98 24.57 28.09
CA GLU A 417 18.27 23.88 27.02
C GLU A 417 16.96 24.62 26.70
N ILE A 418 16.58 24.62 25.43
CA ILE A 418 15.38 25.26 24.91
C ILE A 418 14.41 24.17 24.46
N PHE A 419 13.20 24.21 24.99
CA PHE A 419 12.11 23.32 24.65
C PHE A 419 10.97 24.08 23.99
N SER A 420 10.26 23.44 23.08
CA SER A 420 8.96 23.91 22.57
C SER A 420 7.91 22.83 22.74
N TYR A 421 6.69 23.22 23.03
CA TYR A 421 5.56 22.30 22.99
C TYR A 421 5.19 21.98 21.54
N HIS A 422 5.27 20.70 21.16
CA HIS A 422 4.91 20.27 19.82
C HIS A 422 3.46 19.77 19.82
N GLU A 423 2.53 20.56 19.27
CA GLU A 423 1.09 20.25 19.26
C GLU A 423 0.79 18.87 18.66
N GLY A 424 1.51 18.49 17.60
CA GLY A 424 1.37 17.16 17.02
C GLY A 424 1.81 16.04 17.96
N LEU A 425 2.87 16.21 18.76
CA LEU A 425 3.45 15.11 19.55
C LEU A 425 2.96 15.12 21.01
N GLY A 426 2.12 16.10 21.38
CA GLY A 426 1.59 16.29 22.72
C GLY A 426 2.63 16.50 23.82
N LYS A 427 3.90 16.79 23.47
CA LYS A 427 5.02 16.84 24.42
C LYS A 427 5.96 18.02 24.19
N TRP A 428 6.71 18.36 25.24
CA TRP A 428 7.84 19.28 25.15
C TRP A 428 9.01 18.59 24.45
N VAL A 429 9.49 19.18 23.36
CA VAL A 429 10.60 18.68 22.56
C VAL A 429 11.77 19.65 22.71
N GLU A 430 12.97 19.12 22.96
CA GLU A 430 14.19 19.92 22.94
C GLU A 430 14.49 20.36 21.50
N ILE A 431 14.58 21.67 21.30
CA ILE A 431 14.79 22.29 19.99
C ILE A 431 16.17 22.95 19.86
N GLY A 432 16.89 23.13 20.97
CA GLY A 432 18.25 23.66 20.95
C GLY A 432 18.87 23.75 22.34
N ASN A 433 20.17 24.05 22.34
CA ASN A 433 20.96 24.30 23.54
C ASN A 433 21.61 25.69 23.42
N SER A 434 21.79 26.39 24.53
CA SER A 434 22.29 27.76 24.55
C SER A 434 22.96 28.11 25.87
N GLY A 435 23.64 29.25 25.91
CA GLY A 435 24.24 29.76 27.13
C GLY A 435 25.07 31.02 26.92
N MET A 436 25.72 31.47 27.99
CA MET A 436 26.64 32.61 27.97
C MET A 436 28.07 32.10 28.05
N PHE A 437 28.95 32.46 27.11
CA PHE A 437 30.32 31.96 27.12
C PHE A 437 31.07 32.41 28.38
N ARG A 438 31.84 31.47 28.92
CA ARG A 438 32.60 31.63 30.15
C ARG A 438 33.69 32.70 30.03
N PRO A 439 33.97 33.49 31.07
CA PRO A 439 35.11 34.40 31.10
C PRO A 439 36.45 33.69 30.84
N GLU A 440 36.60 32.45 31.32
CA GLU A 440 37.78 31.61 31.10
C GLU A 440 38.01 31.23 29.64
N MET A 441 36.98 31.33 28.79
CA MET A 441 37.09 31.20 27.35
C MET A 441 37.40 32.56 26.70
N LEU A 442 36.71 33.62 27.11
CA LEU A 442 36.72 34.93 26.42
C LEU A 442 37.92 35.82 26.77
N GLU A 443 38.25 35.97 28.05
CA GLU A 443 39.32 36.85 28.52
C GLU A 443 40.72 36.43 28.02
N PRO A 444 41.10 35.13 27.96
CA PRO A 444 42.38 34.75 27.35
C PRO A 444 42.45 35.06 25.85
N MET A 445 41.32 35.22 25.15
CA MET A 445 41.34 35.69 23.75
C MET A 445 41.79 37.15 23.64
N GLY A 446 41.62 37.93 24.71
CA GLY A 446 41.90 39.37 24.77
C GLY A 446 40.65 40.26 24.78
N LEU A 447 39.46 39.69 24.96
CA LEU A 447 38.23 40.47 25.10
C LEU A 447 38.20 41.20 26.45
N ASP A 448 37.63 42.41 26.44
CA ASP A 448 37.42 43.21 27.63
C ASP A 448 36.46 42.50 28.61
N PRO A 449 36.73 42.49 29.93
CA PRO A 449 35.86 41.86 30.93
C PRO A 449 34.42 42.40 31.01
N GLU A 450 34.08 43.51 30.35
CA GLU A 450 32.70 43.98 30.18
C GLU A 450 31.96 43.32 29.00
N VAL A 451 32.70 42.76 28.05
CA VAL A 451 32.12 42.05 26.91
C VAL A 451 31.58 40.72 27.37
N ARG A 452 30.33 40.45 27.03
CA ARG A 452 29.63 39.20 27.27
C ARG A 452 29.22 38.63 25.93
N VAL A 453 29.24 37.31 25.82
CA VAL A 453 28.87 36.61 24.59
C VAL A 453 27.79 35.60 24.91
N ILE A 454 26.67 35.67 24.19
CA ILE A 454 25.57 34.71 24.28
C ILE A 454 25.54 33.89 22.99
N ALA A 455 25.27 32.60 23.12
CA ALA A 455 25.34 31.66 22.01
C ALA A 455 24.27 30.58 22.11
N TRP A 456 23.88 30.02 20.97
CA TRP A 456 22.96 28.89 20.88
C TRP A 456 23.25 28.05 19.66
N GLY A 457 22.85 26.78 19.74
CA GLY A 457 22.95 25.83 18.65
C GLY A 457 21.74 24.90 18.57
N LEU A 458 21.40 24.51 17.35
CA LEU A 458 20.37 23.52 17.06
C LEU A 458 20.76 22.68 15.83
N GLY A 459 20.30 21.43 15.79
CA GLY A 459 20.44 20.59 14.59
C GLY A 459 19.44 21.01 13.52
N LEU A 460 19.85 21.07 12.26
CA LEU A 460 18.98 21.44 11.13
C LEU A 460 17.96 20.33 10.81
N GLU A 461 18.37 19.09 11.01
CA GLU A 461 17.63 17.91 10.59
C GLU A 461 16.38 17.67 11.43
N ARG A 462 16.40 17.92 12.75
CA ARG A 462 15.21 17.72 13.61
C ARG A 462 14.04 18.64 13.21
N PRO A 463 14.23 19.97 13.03
CA PRO A 463 13.19 20.83 12.47
C PRO A 463 12.73 20.39 11.08
N ALA A 464 13.65 19.89 10.23
CA ALA A 464 13.30 19.41 8.91
C ALA A 464 12.42 18.15 8.94
N MET A 465 12.75 17.20 9.79
CA MET A 465 11.96 15.99 10.01
C MET A 465 10.55 16.33 10.47
N ILE A 466 10.43 17.23 11.44
CA ILE A 466 9.14 17.71 11.94
C ILE A 466 8.34 18.41 10.82
N LYS A 467 8.96 19.34 10.08
CA LYS A 467 8.30 20.12 9.02
C LYS A 467 7.81 19.24 7.86
N TYR A 468 8.54 18.19 7.52
CA TYR A 468 8.21 17.28 6.43
C TYR A 468 7.49 16.00 6.87
N GLY A 469 7.24 15.82 8.18
CA GLY A 469 6.55 14.64 8.72
C GLY A 469 7.37 13.34 8.58
N LEU A 470 8.69 13.41 8.77
CA LEU A 470 9.61 12.28 8.63
C LEU A 470 10.04 11.75 10.00
N GLU A 471 10.09 10.43 10.15
CA GLU A 471 10.49 9.77 11.41
C GLU A 471 11.96 9.33 11.40
N ASN A 472 12.58 9.21 10.21
CA ASN A 472 13.95 8.75 10.06
C ASN A 472 14.83 9.82 9.37
N ILE A 473 15.85 10.29 10.07
CA ILE A 473 16.79 11.31 9.60
C ILE A 473 17.53 10.91 8.31
N ARG A 474 17.71 9.60 8.09
CA ARG A 474 18.40 9.05 6.91
C ARG A 474 17.61 9.22 5.62
N GLU A 475 16.33 9.55 5.70
CA GLU A 475 15.51 9.91 4.54
C GLU A 475 15.81 11.33 4.04
N LEU A 476 16.31 12.20 4.93
CA LEU A 476 16.75 13.55 4.59
C LEU A 476 18.21 13.61 4.15
N LEU A 477 19.07 12.72 4.66
CA LEU A 477 20.50 12.78 4.40
C LEU A 477 21.06 11.39 4.09
N GLY A 478 21.52 11.19 2.85
CA GLY A 478 22.18 9.95 2.44
C GLY A 478 22.27 9.76 0.92
N HIS A 479 23.09 8.81 0.50
CA HIS A 479 23.17 8.37 -0.91
C HIS A 479 21.98 7.49 -1.32
N LYS A 480 21.25 6.94 -0.34
CA LYS A 480 19.99 6.26 -0.58
C LYS A 480 18.99 7.34 -0.98
N LYS A 481 18.51 7.28 -2.23
CA LYS A 481 17.45 8.17 -2.72
C LYS A 481 16.37 8.23 -1.63
N MET A 482 15.94 9.45 -1.29
CA MET A 482 14.64 9.67 -0.66
C MET A 482 13.65 8.94 -1.57
N SER A 483 13.29 7.71 -1.18
CA SER A 483 12.43 6.87 -2.00
C SER A 483 11.15 7.67 -2.14
N SER A 484 10.67 7.82 -3.38
CA SER A 484 9.27 8.19 -3.58
C SER A 484 8.45 7.43 -2.56
N PHE A 485 7.72 8.15 -1.69
CA PHE A 485 6.87 7.59 -0.64
C PHE A 485 6.36 6.23 -1.09
N SER A 486 6.89 5.15 -0.50
CA SER A 486 6.43 3.81 -0.82
C SER A 486 4.95 3.77 -0.47
N LEU A 487 4.16 3.11 -1.30
CA LEU A 487 2.72 3.05 -1.09
C LEU A 487 2.44 2.19 0.16
N SER A 488 2.26 2.81 1.33
CA SER A 488 1.94 2.09 2.57
C SER A 488 0.45 1.81 2.66
N SER A 489 0.08 0.58 3.02
CA SER A 489 -1.31 0.18 3.23
C SER A 489 -1.88 0.71 4.55
N VAL A 490 -1.00 0.94 5.53
CA VAL A 490 -1.30 1.42 6.88
C VAL A 490 -0.38 2.59 7.20
N ILE A 491 -0.96 3.69 7.69
CA ILE A 491 -0.26 4.86 8.20
C ILE A 491 -0.72 5.06 9.63
N TYR A 492 0.20 4.94 10.59
CA TYR A 492 -0.09 5.11 12.00
C TYR A 492 0.76 6.22 12.58
N THR A 493 0.14 7.09 13.38
CA THR A 493 0.83 8.07 14.22
C THR A 493 0.36 7.88 15.65
N ARG A 494 1.31 7.78 16.58
CA ARG A 494 1.00 7.65 18.01
C ARG A 494 0.44 8.93 18.61
N SER A 495 0.95 10.08 18.17
CA SER A 495 0.55 11.39 18.66
C SER A 495 0.50 12.37 17.47
N PRO A 496 -0.66 12.97 17.17
CA PRO A 496 -1.97 12.60 17.74
C PRO A 496 -2.28 11.15 17.34
N PRO A 497 -3.00 10.37 18.16
CA PRO A 497 -3.39 9.01 17.81
C PRO A 497 -4.18 9.03 16.51
N SER A 498 -3.61 8.47 15.44
CA SER A 498 -4.24 8.40 14.13
C SER A 498 -3.85 7.10 13.47
N LEU A 499 -4.83 6.40 12.94
CA LEU A 499 -4.63 5.28 12.04
C LEU A 499 -5.35 5.65 10.74
N LYS A 500 -4.65 5.54 9.61
CA LYS A 500 -5.23 5.64 8.29
C LYS A 500 -4.87 4.40 7.50
N ILE A 501 -5.81 3.93 6.70
CA ILE A 501 -5.63 2.75 5.86
C ILE A 501 -5.98 3.09 4.42
N LEU A 502 -5.24 2.51 3.48
CA LEU A 502 -5.54 2.70 2.07
C LEU A 502 -6.74 1.82 1.69
N ASN A 503 -7.81 2.44 1.15
CA ASN A 503 -8.97 1.69 0.70
C ASN A 503 -8.68 0.95 -0.62
N GLN A 504 -8.34 -0.34 -0.50
CA GLN A 504 -7.96 -1.19 -1.62
C GLN A 504 -9.12 -1.55 -2.56
N LEU A 505 -10.38 -1.25 -2.20
CA LEU A 505 -11.53 -1.47 -3.09
C LEU A 505 -11.56 -0.44 -4.23
N LEU A 506 -10.98 0.73 -4.01
CA LEU A 506 -10.97 1.83 -4.97
C LEU A 506 -9.79 1.75 -5.95
N LEU A 507 -8.77 0.95 -5.62
CA LEU A 507 -7.64 0.69 -6.50
C LEU A 507 -8.04 -0.17 -7.71
N PRO A 508 -7.42 0.07 -8.88
CA PRO A 508 -6.33 1.02 -9.17
C PRO A 508 -6.79 2.45 -9.49
N HIS A 509 -8.09 2.73 -9.36
CA HIS A 509 -8.73 3.89 -9.96
C HIS A 509 -8.70 5.16 -9.10
N LYS A 510 -8.77 5.00 -7.77
CA LYS A 510 -8.64 6.10 -6.82
C LYS A 510 -7.80 5.65 -5.62
N THR A 511 -6.93 6.55 -5.17
CA THR A 511 -6.06 6.35 -4.01
C THR A 511 -6.60 7.17 -2.85
N VAL A 512 -7.34 6.52 -1.95
CA VAL A 512 -8.01 7.18 -0.82
C VAL A 512 -7.60 6.50 0.48
N TYR A 513 -7.07 7.30 1.40
CA TYR A 513 -6.80 6.88 2.76
C TYR A 513 -8.00 7.22 3.65
N GLU A 514 -8.49 6.23 4.38
CA GLU A 514 -9.60 6.38 5.33
C GLU A 514 -9.06 6.33 6.76
N SER A 515 -9.49 7.26 7.60
CA SER A 515 -9.16 7.27 9.02
C SER A 515 -9.90 6.13 9.75
N VAL A 516 -9.24 5.57 10.75
CA VAL A 516 -9.76 4.57 11.68
C VAL A 516 -9.54 5.10 13.09
N ALA A 517 -10.60 5.57 13.72
CA ALA A 517 -10.58 6.23 15.02
C ALA A 517 -11.17 5.35 16.15
N SER A 518 -11.65 4.14 15.84
CA SER A 518 -12.21 3.21 16.84
C SER A 518 -12.05 1.75 16.44
N VAL A 519 -12.23 0.85 17.42
CA VAL A 519 -12.32 -0.60 17.19
C VAL A 519 -13.46 -0.95 16.22
N GLN A 520 -14.60 -0.25 16.30
CA GLN A 520 -15.74 -0.46 15.42
C GLN A 520 -15.38 -0.12 13.96
N GLU A 521 -14.71 1.00 13.73
CA GLU A 521 -14.22 1.35 12.40
C GLU A 521 -13.18 0.33 11.92
N GLY A 522 -12.25 -0.10 12.78
CA GLY A 522 -11.28 -1.15 12.45
C GLY A 522 -11.96 -2.45 12.00
N TYR A 523 -13.00 -2.87 12.72
CA TYR A 523 -13.84 -4.02 12.37
C TYR A 523 -14.48 -3.88 10.99
N GLU A 524 -15.12 -2.75 10.71
CA GLU A 524 -15.81 -2.50 9.45
C GLU A 524 -14.86 -2.54 8.26
N GLN A 525 -13.68 -1.94 8.43
CA GLN A 525 -12.65 -1.85 7.42
C GLN A 525 -12.09 -3.23 7.05
N ILE A 526 -11.88 -4.09 8.06
CA ILE A 526 -11.47 -5.49 7.86
C ILE A 526 -12.61 -6.31 7.23
N LYS A 527 -13.84 -6.15 7.73
CA LYS A 527 -15.02 -6.91 7.27
C LYS A 527 -15.36 -6.62 5.81
N GLN A 528 -15.32 -5.35 5.41
CA GLN A 528 -15.59 -4.89 4.04
C GLN A 528 -14.43 -5.15 3.08
N MET A 529 -13.31 -5.68 3.59
CA MET A 529 -12.09 -5.95 2.82
C MET A 529 -11.51 -4.67 2.18
N LYS A 530 -11.61 -3.54 2.88
CA LYS A 530 -10.89 -2.30 2.52
C LYS A 530 -9.39 -2.44 2.80
N VAL A 531 -9.02 -3.22 3.82
CA VAL A 531 -7.67 -3.74 4.08
C VAL A 531 -7.62 -5.24 3.82
N ARG A 532 -6.52 -5.71 3.24
CA ARG A 532 -6.31 -7.12 2.86
C ARG A 532 -4.86 -7.53 3.01
N GLY A 533 -4.64 -8.84 3.04
CA GLY A 533 -3.36 -9.47 3.33
C GLY A 533 -3.32 -9.91 4.79
N ALA A 534 -2.85 -11.13 5.02
CA ALA A 534 -2.91 -11.74 6.35
C ALA A 534 -2.16 -10.91 7.40
N PRO A 535 -0.95 -10.38 7.14
CA PRO A 535 -0.27 -9.50 8.10
C PRO A 535 -1.01 -8.18 8.33
N ALA A 536 -1.42 -7.49 7.24
CA ALA A 536 -2.08 -6.19 7.33
C ALA A 536 -3.38 -6.23 8.16
N ILE A 537 -4.17 -7.31 8.05
CA ILE A 537 -5.40 -7.47 8.84
C ILE A 537 -5.10 -7.55 10.35
N GLY A 538 -4.09 -8.31 10.75
CA GLY A 538 -3.70 -8.42 12.16
C GLY A 538 -3.18 -7.09 12.72
N ILE A 539 -2.34 -6.40 11.94
CA ILE A 539 -1.75 -5.11 12.31
C ILE A 539 -2.83 -4.02 12.42
N VAL A 540 -3.75 -3.91 11.46
CA VAL A 540 -4.85 -2.93 11.53
C VAL A 540 -5.76 -3.21 12.71
N ALA A 541 -6.05 -4.48 13.04
CA ALA A 541 -6.82 -4.80 14.23
C ALA A 541 -6.10 -4.35 15.51
N ALA A 542 -4.82 -4.67 15.66
CA ALA A 542 -4.01 -4.27 16.81
C ALA A 542 -3.91 -2.74 16.95
N LEU A 543 -3.61 -2.04 15.86
CA LEU A 543 -3.49 -0.58 15.85
C LEU A 543 -4.83 0.12 16.04
N SER A 544 -5.95 -0.44 15.56
CA SER A 544 -7.28 0.12 15.80
C SER A 544 -7.64 0.10 17.29
N LEU A 545 -7.29 -0.99 18.00
CA LEU A 545 -7.42 -1.07 19.46
C LEU A 545 -6.49 -0.07 20.14
N ALA A 546 -5.23 0.03 19.71
CA ALA A 546 -4.27 0.97 20.29
C ALA A 546 -4.74 2.43 20.16
N VAL A 547 -5.21 2.83 18.98
CA VAL A 547 -5.76 4.18 18.75
C VAL A 547 -6.99 4.42 19.60
N ASP A 548 -7.94 3.48 19.65
CA ASP A 548 -9.15 3.63 20.48
C ASP A 548 -8.77 3.78 21.97
N LEU A 549 -7.87 2.95 22.49
CA LEU A 549 -7.39 3.06 23.88
C LEU A 549 -6.73 4.43 24.18
N LEU A 550 -5.91 4.95 23.25
CA LEU A 550 -5.27 6.26 23.42
C LEU A 550 -6.28 7.42 23.39
N LEU A 551 -7.30 7.33 22.51
CA LEU A 551 -8.36 8.34 22.42
C LEU A 551 -9.29 8.30 23.63
N GLN A 552 -9.70 7.10 24.08
CA GLN A 552 -10.58 6.94 25.25
C GLN A 552 -9.87 7.31 26.57
N SER A 553 -8.58 7.01 26.71
CA SER A 553 -7.81 7.36 27.92
C SER A 553 -7.60 8.86 28.07
N SER A 554 -7.57 9.59 26.95
CA SER A 554 -7.48 11.05 26.93
C SER A 554 -8.85 11.74 27.13
N ASN A 555 -9.94 10.98 27.14
CA ASN A 555 -11.31 11.50 27.28
C ASN A 555 -11.70 11.60 28.77
N PRO A 556 -12.25 12.73 29.26
CA PRO A 556 -12.80 12.86 30.62
C PRO A 556 -13.87 11.80 30.97
N ALA A 557 -14.55 11.24 29.97
CA ALA A 557 -15.53 10.17 30.11
C ALA A 557 -14.94 8.75 29.92
N CYS A 558 -13.65 8.58 30.16
CA CYS A 558 -12.93 7.31 29.98
C CYS A 558 -13.70 6.10 30.57
N PRO A 559 -13.97 5.05 29.77
CA PRO A 559 -14.79 3.91 30.19
C PRO A 559 -14.06 2.93 31.11
N PHE A 560 -12.72 2.98 31.19
CA PHE A 560 -11.90 2.05 31.98
C PHE A 560 -11.33 2.70 33.25
N LYS A 561 -12.18 2.77 34.28
CA LYS A 561 -11.87 3.40 35.59
C LYS A 561 -10.92 2.57 36.46
N ASP A 562 -10.83 1.28 36.18
CA ASP A 562 -10.03 0.29 36.89
C ASP A 562 -9.56 -0.81 35.93
N GLN A 563 -8.73 -1.73 36.43
CA GLN A 563 -8.17 -2.79 35.61
C GLN A 563 -9.22 -3.79 35.11
N GLU A 564 -10.32 -3.98 35.84
CA GLU A 564 -11.37 -4.93 35.48
C GLU A 564 -12.22 -4.41 34.31
N SER A 565 -12.57 -3.11 34.35
CA SER A 565 -13.23 -2.40 33.26
C SER A 565 -12.36 -2.31 32.01
N LEU A 566 -11.04 -2.09 32.14
CA LEU A 566 -10.10 -2.17 31.01
C LEU A 566 -10.06 -3.58 30.41
N LYS A 567 -9.92 -4.62 31.26
CA LYS A 567 -9.90 -6.02 30.83
C LYS A 567 -11.17 -6.39 30.05
N SER A 568 -12.34 -6.02 30.58
CA SER A 568 -13.62 -6.26 29.93
C SER A 568 -13.73 -5.57 28.57
N TYR A 569 -13.30 -4.31 28.49
CA TYR A 569 -13.32 -3.53 27.25
C TYR A 569 -12.37 -4.10 26.18
N VAL A 570 -11.12 -4.42 26.55
CA VAL A 570 -10.14 -5.04 25.65
C VAL A 570 -10.64 -6.41 25.19
N LYS A 571 -11.18 -7.23 26.09
CA LYS A 571 -11.73 -8.55 25.76
C LYS A 571 -12.84 -8.45 24.72
N SER A 572 -13.82 -7.57 24.97
CA SER A 572 -14.94 -7.33 24.05
C SER A 572 -14.46 -6.82 22.68
N SER A 573 -13.50 -5.90 22.68
CA SER A 573 -12.92 -5.33 21.46
C SER A 573 -12.20 -6.39 20.61
N LEU A 574 -11.37 -7.22 21.24
CA LEU A 574 -10.64 -8.28 20.56
C LEU A 574 -11.57 -9.38 20.03
N ASP A 575 -12.58 -9.79 20.81
CA ASP A 575 -13.56 -10.78 20.37
C ASP A 575 -14.43 -10.23 19.22
N HIS A 576 -14.78 -8.94 19.26
CA HIS A 576 -15.46 -8.26 18.15
C HIS A 576 -14.59 -8.24 16.89
N LEU A 577 -13.34 -7.78 16.98
CA LEU A 577 -12.39 -7.76 15.86
C LEU A 577 -12.21 -9.15 15.24
N LYS A 578 -12.02 -10.21 16.04
CA LYS A 578 -11.91 -11.61 15.56
C LYS A 578 -13.14 -12.07 14.78
N SER A 579 -14.33 -11.58 15.11
CA SER A 579 -15.57 -11.93 14.39
C SER A 579 -15.66 -11.29 12.98
N SER A 580 -14.78 -10.35 12.64
CA SER A 580 -14.77 -9.72 11.31
C SER A 580 -14.45 -10.77 10.23
N ARG A 581 -13.43 -11.61 10.47
CA ARG A 581 -12.96 -12.67 9.57
C ARG A 581 -12.50 -13.91 10.37
N PRO A 582 -13.39 -14.88 10.64
CA PRO A 582 -13.12 -16.04 11.51
C PRO A 582 -12.00 -16.98 11.04
N THR A 583 -11.55 -16.85 9.79
CA THR A 583 -10.48 -17.69 9.19
C THR A 583 -9.12 -16.99 9.16
N ALA A 584 -9.01 -15.73 9.59
CA ALA A 584 -7.79 -14.94 9.51
C ALA A 584 -6.83 -15.22 10.68
N VAL A 585 -5.98 -16.24 10.57
CA VAL A 585 -5.10 -16.71 11.67
C VAL A 585 -4.25 -15.59 12.30
N ASN A 586 -3.68 -14.68 11.50
CA ASN A 586 -2.87 -13.57 12.00
C ASN A 586 -3.67 -12.60 12.89
N LEU A 587 -4.98 -12.43 12.63
CA LEU A 587 -5.88 -11.63 13.47
C LEU A 587 -6.06 -12.28 14.85
N PHE A 588 -6.27 -13.60 14.89
CA PHE A 588 -6.37 -14.34 16.15
C PHE A 588 -5.06 -14.27 16.93
N ARG A 589 -3.93 -14.53 16.27
CA ARG A 589 -2.60 -14.44 16.90
C ARG A 589 -2.32 -13.05 17.48
N ALA A 590 -2.56 -11.98 16.72
CA ALA A 590 -2.39 -10.61 17.21
C ALA A 590 -3.30 -10.35 18.42
N SER A 591 -4.55 -10.79 18.36
CA SER A 591 -5.50 -10.67 19.46
C SER A 591 -5.06 -11.43 20.71
N ASP A 592 -4.53 -12.64 20.56
CA ASP A 592 -4.09 -13.47 21.68
C ASP A 592 -2.84 -12.90 22.37
N ILE A 593 -1.91 -12.31 21.60
CA ILE A 593 -0.75 -11.59 22.15
C ILE A 593 -1.21 -10.40 23.01
N LEU A 594 -2.11 -9.57 22.47
CA LEU A 594 -2.65 -8.41 23.19
C LEU A 594 -3.46 -8.84 24.42
N TRP A 595 -4.25 -9.90 24.32
CA TRP A 595 -4.99 -10.44 25.45
C TRP A 595 -4.06 -10.92 26.58
N ASN A 596 -3.00 -11.67 26.24
CA ASN A 596 -2.01 -12.15 27.21
C ASN A 596 -1.31 -11.01 27.97
N ILE A 597 -1.03 -9.88 27.30
CA ILE A 597 -0.49 -8.68 27.95
C ILE A 597 -1.51 -8.12 28.94
N THR A 598 -2.77 -8.01 28.52
CA THR A 598 -3.87 -7.49 29.34
C THR A 598 -4.08 -8.32 30.61
N GLU A 599 -3.95 -9.65 30.53
CA GLU A 599 -4.14 -10.53 31.68
C GLU A 599 -3.05 -10.40 32.75
N LYS A 600 -1.79 -10.23 32.33
CA LYS A 600 -0.61 -10.24 33.22
C LYS A 600 -0.38 -8.93 33.97
N GLU A 601 -0.90 -7.82 33.44
CA GLU A 601 -0.70 -6.50 34.02
C GLU A 601 -1.85 -6.12 34.98
N ASN A 602 -1.50 -5.33 36.01
CA ASN A 602 -2.42 -4.93 37.08
C ASN A 602 -2.65 -3.42 37.19
N ASP A 603 -2.02 -2.62 36.32
CA ASP A 603 -2.15 -1.16 36.28
C ASP A 603 -2.67 -0.71 34.91
N VAL A 604 -3.68 0.16 34.91
CA VAL A 604 -4.39 0.60 33.70
C VAL A 604 -3.46 1.30 32.72
N ASN A 605 -2.66 2.26 33.19
CA ASN A 605 -1.80 3.06 32.34
C ASN A 605 -0.65 2.22 31.77
N ILE A 606 -0.04 1.35 32.60
CA ILE A 606 1.01 0.42 32.17
C ILE A 606 0.45 -0.58 31.15
N THR A 607 -0.78 -1.07 31.35
CA THR A 607 -1.42 -2.01 30.44
C THR A 607 -1.65 -1.36 29.07
N ILE A 608 -2.23 -0.16 29.03
CA ILE A 608 -2.45 0.59 27.79
C ILE A 608 -1.13 0.85 27.06
N GLU A 609 -0.12 1.34 27.79
CA GLU A 609 1.20 1.61 27.23
C GLU A 609 1.85 0.36 26.61
N LYS A 610 1.73 -0.80 27.27
CA LYS A 610 2.23 -2.08 26.76
C LYS A 610 1.46 -2.57 25.55
N LEU A 611 0.13 -2.44 25.53
CA LEU A 611 -0.72 -2.81 24.39
C LEU A 611 -0.39 -1.95 23.16
N VAL A 612 -0.25 -0.63 23.34
CA VAL A 612 0.13 0.31 22.27
C VAL A 612 1.51 -0.04 21.73
N LYS A 613 2.51 -0.21 22.60
CA LYS A 613 3.86 -0.60 22.19
C LYS A 613 3.90 -1.92 21.45
N GLU A 614 3.11 -2.91 21.87
CA GLU A 614 3.08 -4.20 21.19
C GLU A 614 2.42 -4.07 19.80
N ALA A 615 1.35 -3.29 19.66
CA ALA A 615 0.73 -3.03 18.35
C ALA A 615 1.68 -2.28 17.39
N GLU A 616 2.41 -1.28 17.90
CA GLU A 616 3.46 -0.57 17.17
C GLU A 616 4.60 -1.50 16.77
N LYS A 617 5.01 -2.38 17.68
CA LYS A 617 6.03 -3.38 17.43
C LYS A 617 5.60 -4.36 16.34
N MET A 618 4.35 -4.81 16.31
CA MET A 618 3.84 -5.66 15.22
C MET A 618 3.96 -5.00 13.85
N LEU A 619 3.73 -3.69 13.75
CA LEU A 619 3.92 -2.91 12.51
C LEU A 619 5.40 -2.87 12.11
N ILE A 620 6.29 -2.54 13.04
CA ILE A 620 7.73 -2.42 12.80
C ILE A 620 8.34 -3.78 12.42
N ASP A 621 8.00 -4.83 13.17
CA ASP A 621 8.48 -6.19 12.95
C ASP A 621 8.07 -6.68 11.55
N ASP A 622 6.81 -6.49 11.12
CA ASP A 622 6.37 -6.87 9.78
C ASP A 622 7.13 -6.14 8.67
N ILE A 623 7.37 -4.84 8.81
CA ILE A 623 8.17 -4.07 7.83
C ILE A 623 9.59 -4.63 7.73
N GLN A 624 10.21 -4.93 8.87
CA GLN A 624 11.57 -5.45 8.93
C GLN A 624 11.66 -6.87 8.36
N ASP A 625 10.68 -7.72 8.67
CA ASP A 625 10.58 -9.09 8.17
C ASP A 625 10.44 -9.10 6.65
N ASN A 626 9.56 -8.26 6.09
CA ASN A 626 9.37 -8.13 4.65
C ASN A 626 10.63 -7.62 3.93
N LYS A 627 11.36 -6.66 4.52
CA LYS A 627 12.65 -6.19 4.00
C LYS A 627 13.70 -7.31 4.01
N ASN A 628 13.73 -8.12 5.06
CA ASN A 628 14.64 -9.26 5.17
C ASN A 628 14.30 -10.36 4.15
N ILE A 629 13.04 -10.75 4.03
CA ILE A 629 12.54 -11.69 3.00
C ILE A 629 12.95 -11.20 1.61
N GLY A 630 12.69 -9.94 1.32
CA GLY A 630 13.04 -9.35 0.03
C GLY A 630 14.53 -9.40 -0.25
N LYS A 631 15.37 -9.04 0.73
CA LYS A 631 16.83 -9.09 0.60
C LYS A 631 17.34 -10.51 0.38
N LEU A 632 17.00 -11.43 1.28
CA LEU A 632 17.47 -12.82 1.27
C LEU A 632 17.02 -13.56 0.01
N GLY A 633 15.77 -13.36 -0.41
CA GLY A 633 15.25 -13.96 -1.64
C GLY A 633 15.94 -13.41 -2.89
N ALA A 634 16.21 -12.10 -2.94
CA ALA A 634 16.92 -11.50 -4.07
C ALA A 634 18.38 -12.00 -4.17
N GLU A 635 19.08 -12.08 -3.03
CA GLU A 635 20.44 -12.61 -2.95
C GLU A 635 20.50 -14.08 -3.38
N PHE A 636 19.53 -14.90 -2.97
CA PHE A 636 19.43 -16.30 -3.38
C PHE A 636 19.21 -16.46 -4.88
N ILE A 637 18.19 -15.80 -5.44
CA ILE A 637 17.89 -15.90 -6.89
C ILE A 637 19.07 -15.39 -7.72
N ALA A 638 19.70 -14.28 -7.32
CA ALA A 638 20.85 -13.72 -8.02
C ALA A 638 22.10 -14.63 -7.95
N LYS A 639 22.23 -15.42 -6.89
CA LYS A 639 23.32 -16.40 -6.74
C LYS A 639 23.11 -17.65 -7.58
N GLU A 640 21.88 -18.15 -7.63
CA GLU A 640 21.54 -19.37 -8.40
C GLU A 640 21.37 -19.09 -9.90
N SER A 641 21.04 -17.85 -10.27
CA SER A 641 20.91 -17.46 -11.67
C SER A 641 22.28 -17.40 -12.37
N GLN A 642 22.31 -17.87 -13.62
CA GLN A 642 23.48 -17.73 -14.50
C GLN A 642 23.53 -16.37 -15.20
N ASN A 643 22.45 -15.59 -15.13
CA ASN A 643 22.31 -14.31 -15.82
C ASN A 643 22.60 -13.14 -14.87
N GLU A 644 23.34 -12.13 -15.35
CA GLU A 644 23.62 -10.94 -14.53
C GLU A 644 22.35 -10.11 -14.29
N LYS A 645 21.45 -10.07 -15.28
CA LYS A 645 20.12 -9.48 -15.22
C LYS A 645 19.09 -10.45 -15.81
N PHE A 646 17.95 -10.60 -15.14
CA PHE A 646 16.93 -11.57 -15.53
C PHE A 646 15.51 -11.08 -15.22
N SER A 647 14.54 -11.79 -15.78
CA SER A 647 13.11 -11.53 -15.56
C SER A 647 12.52 -12.52 -14.57
N VAL A 648 11.42 -12.14 -13.93
CA VAL A 648 10.69 -12.98 -12.98
C VAL A 648 9.20 -12.93 -13.25
N VAL A 649 8.46 -13.94 -12.79
CA VAL A 649 7.00 -13.99 -12.84
C VAL A 649 6.46 -13.96 -11.41
N THR A 650 5.36 -13.25 -11.16
CA THR A 650 4.63 -13.32 -9.89
C THR A 650 3.13 -13.49 -10.10
N HIS A 651 2.43 -13.85 -9.02
CA HIS A 651 1.01 -14.20 -9.01
C HIS A 651 0.34 -13.61 -7.77
N CYS A 652 -0.93 -13.23 -7.90
CA CYS A 652 -1.68 -12.49 -6.88
C CYS A 652 -1.07 -11.11 -6.57
N ASN A 653 -1.28 -10.63 -5.35
CA ASN A 653 -0.68 -9.44 -4.78
C ASN A 653 -0.09 -9.76 -3.40
N THR A 654 1.20 -9.54 -3.27
CA THR A 654 2.03 -9.84 -2.09
C THR A 654 2.97 -8.67 -1.82
N GLY A 655 2.56 -7.47 -2.24
CA GLY A 655 3.30 -6.24 -2.09
C GLY A 655 2.97 -5.51 -0.79
N SER A 656 3.27 -4.21 -0.76
CA SER A 656 3.05 -3.34 0.41
C SER A 656 1.57 -3.16 0.70
N LEU A 657 0.70 -3.47 -0.26
CA LEU A 657 -0.76 -3.51 -0.07
C LEU A 657 -1.23 -4.73 0.73
N ALA A 658 -0.47 -5.83 0.72
CA ALA A 658 -0.81 -7.07 1.43
C ALA A 658 -0.10 -7.19 2.79
N THR A 659 0.83 -6.30 3.09
CA THR A 659 1.61 -6.25 4.34
C THR A 659 1.55 -4.83 4.91
N ALA A 660 2.26 -4.53 6.00
CA ALA A 660 2.42 -3.15 6.47
C ALA A 660 3.11 -2.26 5.41
N GLU A 661 4.23 -2.77 4.90
CA GLU A 661 5.04 -2.13 3.87
C GLU A 661 5.90 -3.18 3.15
N TYR A 662 6.49 -2.81 2.01
CA TYR A 662 7.48 -3.55 1.22
C TYR A 662 7.00 -4.86 0.56
N GLY A 663 6.22 -5.69 1.25
CA GLY A 663 5.70 -6.96 0.76
C GLY A 663 6.68 -8.14 0.83
N THR A 664 6.18 -9.35 0.54
CA THR A 664 6.97 -10.59 0.56
C THR A 664 7.54 -10.90 -0.82
N ALA A 665 6.77 -11.51 -1.73
CA ALA A 665 7.25 -11.85 -3.07
C ALA A 665 7.53 -10.59 -3.90
N LEU A 666 6.66 -9.57 -3.82
CA LEU A 666 6.94 -8.27 -4.43
C LEU A 666 8.12 -7.56 -3.74
N GLY A 667 8.36 -7.83 -2.45
CA GLY A 667 9.56 -7.37 -1.74
C GLY A 667 10.85 -7.93 -2.32
N ILE A 668 10.86 -9.21 -2.75
CA ILE A 668 11.98 -9.79 -3.50
C ILE A 668 12.17 -9.08 -4.84
N ILE A 669 11.07 -8.81 -5.57
CA ILE A 669 11.12 -8.07 -6.85
C ILE A 669 11.66 -6.64 -6.65
N ARG A 670 11.22 -5.93 -5.61
CA ARG A 670 11.73 -4.61 -5.21
C ARG A 670 13.22 -4.66 -4.89
N SER A 671 13.66 -5.67 -4.13
CA SER A 671 15.08 -5.87 -3.82
C SER A 671 15.89 -6.13 -5.10
N LEU A 672 15.46 -7.05 -5.98
CA LEU A 672 16.12 -7.32 -7.26
C LEU A 672 16.22 -6.06 -8.13
N HIS A 673 15.17 -5.24 -8.17
CA HIS A 673 15.17 -3.97 -8.89
C HIS A 673 16.16 -2.96 -8.29
N SER A 674 16.16 -2.80 -6.96
CA SER A 674 17.08 -1.89 -6.26
C SER A 674 18.55 -2.27 -6.43
N GLN A 675 18.82 -3.58 -6.58
CA GLN A 675 20.15 -4.13 -6.83
C GLN A 675 20.52 -4.14 -8.32
N ASN A 676 19.67 -3.59 -9.20
CA ASN A 676 19.86 -3.58 -10.65
C ASN A 676 20.05 -4.99 -11.25
N LYS A 677 19.40 -6.01 -10.66
CA LYS A 677 19.38 -7.41 -11.13
C LYS A 677 18.11 -7.75 -11.92
N LEU A 678 17.02 -7.03 -11.65
CA LEU A 678 15.76 -7.22 -12.38
C LEU A 678 15.83 -6.55 -13.77
N SER A 679 15.61 -7.35 -14.82
CA SER A 679 15.35 -6.87 -16.17
C SER A 679 13.87 -6.51 -16.34
N HIS A 680 12.97 -7.43 -15.97
CA HIS A 680 11.52 -7.25 -16.13
C HIS A 680 10.70 -8.12 -15.17
N ALA A 681 9.59 -7.61 -14.65
CA ALA A 681 8.64 -8.36 -13.83
C ALA A 681 7.34 -8.65 -14.59
N TYR A 682 7.07 -9.91 -14.87
CA TYR A 682 5.78 -10.35 -15.37
C TYR A 682 4.86 -10.68 -14.20
N PHE A 683 3.58 -10.33 -14.30
CA PHE A 683 2.61 -10.65 -13.26
C PHE A 683 1.29 -11.04 -13.90
N THR A 684 0.65 -12.08 -13.36
CA THR A 684 -0.62 -12.55 -13.91
C THR A 684 -1.80 -11.71 -13.40
N GLU A 685 -2.91 -11.67 -14.13
CA GLU A 685 -4.10 -10.93 -13.70
C GLU A 685 -4.68 -11.44 -12.37
N THR A 686 -4.58 -12.75 -12.11
CA THR A 686 -5.06 -13.46 -10.92
C THR A 686 -6.58 -13.47 -10.80
N ARG A 687 -7.25 -14.19 -11.71
CA ARG A 687 -8.69 -14.42 -11.63
C ARG A 687 -9.07 -15.26 -10.40
N PRO A 688 -10.31 -15.12 -9.89
CA PRO A 688 -11.36 -14.23 -10.41
C PRO A 688 -11.30 -12.79 -9.87
N TYR A 689 -10.56 -12.53 -8.80
CA TYR A 689 -10.63 -11.24 -8.12
C TYR A 689 -9.70 -10.14 -8.70
N ASN A 690 -8.82 -10.53 -9.62
CA ASN A 690 -7.91 -9.69 -10.36
C ASN A 690 -6.91 -8.95 -9.46
N GLN A 691 -6.38 -9.61 -8.43
CA GLN A 691 -5.40 -8.98 -7.53
C GLN A 691 -4.16 -8.52 -8.29
N GLY A 692 -3.66 -9.32 -9.23
CA GLY A 692 -2.47 -8.94 -9.98
C GLY A 692 -2.74 -7.76 -10.93
N ALA A 693 -3.84 -7.79 -11.68
CA ALA A 693 -4.20 -6.70 -12.59
C ALA A 693 -4.57 -5.38 -11.87
N ARG A 694 -5.12 -5.46 -10.65
CA ARG A 694 -5.57 -4.28 -9.90
C ARG A 694 -4.55 -3.73 -8.92
N LEU A 695 -3.90 -4.60 -8.14
CA LEU A 695 -3.08 -4.21 -7.00
C LEU A 695 -1.59 -4.32 -7.34
N THR A 696 -1.16 -5.47 -7.87
CA THR A 696 0.26 -5.65 -8.26
C THR A 696 0.65 -4.71 -9.40
N ALA A 697 -0.21 -4.55 -10.41
CA ALA A 697 -0.01 -3.56 -11.46
C ALA A 697 0.16 -2.14 -10.89
N TYR A 698 -0.72 -1.77 -9.95
CA TYR A 698 -0.71 -0.45 -9.33
C TYR A 698 0.59 -0.19 -8.56
N GLU A 699 1.04 -1.14 -7.76
CA GLU A 699 2.30 -1.05 -7.01
C GLU A 699 3.52 -0.99 -7.93
N LEU A 700 3.62 -1.88 -8.93
CA LEU A 700 4.78 -1.92 -9.83
C LEU A 700 4.89 -0.64 -10.68
N ILE A 701 3.76 -0.09 -11.13
CA ILE A 701 3.71 1.19 -11.85
C ILE A 701 4.11 2.34 -10.92
N ASN A 702 3.58 2.39 -9.69
CA ASN A 702 3.92 3.40 -8.69
C ASN A 702 5.43 3.41 -8.40
N ASP A 703 6.01 2.22 -8.22
CA ASP A 703 7.43 2.03 -7.88
C ASP A 703 8.35 2.13 -9.11
N LYS A 704 7.77 2.35 -10.30
CA LYS A 704 8.48 2.45 -11.59
C LYS A 704 9.32 1.21 -11.90
N ILE A 705 8.81 0.03 -11.55
CA ILE A 705 9.45 -1.26 -11.84
C ILE A 705 9.03 -1.71 -13.26
N PRO A 706 9.98 -2.01 -14.17
CA PRO A 706 9.66 -2.53 -15.50
C PRO A 706 8.80 -3.80 -15.39
N SER A 707 7.57 -3.74 -15.91
CA SER A 707 6.62 -4.82 -15.69
C SER A 707 5.56 -4.98 -16.79
N THR A 708 5.00 -6.19 -16.90
CA THR A 708 3.97 -6.54 -17.88
C THR A 708 2.90 -7.44 -17.25
N LEU A 709 1.64 -7.03 -17.43
CA LEU A 709 0.46 -7.84 -17.11
C LEU A 709 0.27 -8.94 -18.17
N ILE A 710 -0.01 -10.17 -17.71
CA ILE A 710 -0.42 -11.30 -18.56
C ILE A 710 -1.66 -11.98 -17.99
N CYS A 711 -2.44 -12.70 -18.82
CA CYS A 711 -3.50 -13.57 -18.29
C CYS A 711 -2.88 -14.79 -17.57
N ASP A 712 -3.63 -15.37 -16.63
CA ASP A 712 -3.15 -16.54 -15.86
C ASP A 712 -2.76 -17.72 -16.76
N SER A 713 -3.47 -17.91 -17.88
CA SER A 713 -3.22 -18.97 -18.87
C SER A 713 -1.98 -18.74 -19.76
N MET A 714 -1.39 -17.54 -19.75
CA MET A 714 -0.30 -17.19 -20.65
C MET A 714 1.08 -17.55 -20.09
N VAL A 715 1.18 -17.96 -18.82
CA VAL A 715 2.48 -18.24 -18.17
C VAL A 715 3.26 -19.32 -18.92
N SER A 716 2.64 -20.43 -19.32
CA SER A 716 3.35 -21.49 -20.05
C SER A 716 3.85 -21.03 -21.41
N ALA A 717 3.07 -20.22 -22.13
CA ALA A 717 3.50 -19.62 -23.39
C ALA A 717 4.66 -18.64 -23.17
N LEU A 718 4.60 -17.82 -22.11
CA LEU A 718 5.66 -16.89 -21.75
C LEU A 718 6.98 -17.61 -21.44
N LEU A 719 6.97 -18.66 -20.60
CA LEU A 719 8.20 -19.42 -20.30
C LEU A 719 8.73 -20.18 -21.52
N SER A 720 7.85 -20.59 -22.43
CA SER A 720 8.26 -21.22 -23.68
C SER A 720 8.97 -20.23 -24.61
N LEU A 721 8.41 -19.03 -24.78
CA LEU A 721 8.86 -18.01 -25.72
C LEU A 721 9.99 -17.11 -25.19
N ASN A 722 10.08 -16.89 -23.88
CA ASN A 722 11.07 -16.04 -23.25
C ASN A 722 12.03 -16.85 -22.38
N LYS A 723 13.31 -16.92 -22.79
CA LYS A 723 14.36 -17.67 -22.09
C LYS A 723 15.07 -16.88 -20.98
N ASN A 724 14.73 -15.61 -20.78
CA ASN A 724 15.34 -14.75 -19.76
C ASN A 724 14.55 -14.74 -18.44
N ILE A 725 13.69 -15.72 -18.19
CA ILE A 725 12.91 -15.82 -16.95
C ILE A 725 13.59 -16.84 -16.05
N GLU A 726 13.96 -16.44 -14.84
CA GLU A 726 14.75 -17.29 -13.93
C GLU A 726 13.92 -17.85 -12.77
N ALA A 727 12.88 -17.11 -12.34
CA ALA A 727 12.07 -17.50 -11.20
C ALA A 727 10.60 -17.11 -11.34
N ILE A 728 9.72 -17.97 -10.83
CA ILE A 728 8.37 -17.61 -10.42
C ILE A 728 8.40 -17.40 -8.90
N ILE A 729 8.01 -16.21 -8.44
CA ILE A 729 8.06 -15.82 -7.03
C ILE A 729 6.63 -15.53 -6.56
N VAL A 730 6.16 -16.29 -5.58
CA VAL A 730 4.80 -16.19 -5.03
C VAL A 730 4.81 -16.00 -3.52
N GLY A 731 3.71 -15.52 -2.96
CA GLY A 731 3.52 -15.50 -1.51
C GLY A 731 3.02 -16.84 -0.97
N ALA A 732 2.58 -16.83 0.29
CA ALA A 732 1.83 -17.92 0.88
C ALA A 732 0.77 -17.38 1.84
N ASP A 733 -0.40 -18.02 1.85
CA ASP A 733 -1.39 -17.85 2.91
C ASP A 733 -1.12 -18.79 4.08
N ARG A 734 -0.65 -20.01 3.79
CA ARG A 734 -0.23 -20.98 4.81
C ARG A 734 0.78 -21.98 4.26
N VAL A 735 1.78 -22.32 5.05
CA VAL A 735 2.77 -23.36 4.74
C VAL A 735 2.68 -24.46 5.79
N ALA A 736 2.42 -25.70 5.40
CA ALA A 736 2.38 -26.86 6.29
C ALA A 736 3.80 -27.30 6.70
N SER A 737 3.93 -28.15 7.72
CA SER A 737 5.23 -28.57 8.26
C SER A 737 6.14 -29.24 7.23
N ASN A 738 5.59 -29.95 6.25
CA ASN A 738 6.34 -30.59 5.16
C ASN A 738 6.74 -29.62 4.03
N GLY A 739 6.26 -28.37 4.09
CA GLY A 739 6.47 -27.32 3.08
C GLY A 739 5.38 -27.20 2.03
N ASP A 740 4.33 -28.04 2.06
CA ASP A 740 3.17 -27.84 1.19
C ASP A 740 2.57 -26.46 1.43
N THR A 741 2.40 -25.69 0.36
CA THR A 741 2.05 -24.28 0.46
C THR A 741 0.68 -24.04 -0.13
N ALA A 742 -0.25 -23.58 0.71
CA ALA A 742 -1.52 -23.01 0.26
C ALA A 742 -1.34 -21.54 -0.11
N ASN A 743 -1.68 -21.19 -1.35
CA ASN A 743 -1.62 -19.83 -1.86
C ASN A 743 -2.76 -19.60 -2.87
N LYS A 744 -2.89 -18.39 -3.41
CA LYS A 744 -3.95 -18.00 -4.34
C LYS A 744 -4.16 -19.02 -5.47
N ILE A 745 -5.42 -19.34 -5.75
CA ILE A 745 -5.80 -20.22 -6.86
C ILE A 745 -5.09 -19.82 -8.16
N GLY A 746 -4.45 -20.78 -8.81
CA GLY A 746 -3.51 -20.57 -9.90
C GLY A 746 -2.06 -20.86 -9.51
N THR A 747 -1.69 -20.83 -8.23
CA THR A 747 -0.29 -21.03 -7.80
C THR A 747 0.21 -22.43 -8.15
N TYR A 748 -0.60 -23.47 -7.93
CA TYR A 748 -0.23 -24.85 -8.23
C TYR A 748 0.07 -25.08 -9.73
N GLN A 749 -0.77 -24.55 -10.63
CA GLN A 749 -0.53 -24.67 -12.08
C GLN A 749 0.74 -23.92 -12.53
N LEU A 750 1.07 -22.80 -11.87
CA LEU A 750 2.32 -22.07 -12.11
C LEU A 750 3.52 -22.90 -11.65
N ALA A 751 3.43 -23.61 -10.52
CA ALA A 751 4.47 -24.49 -10.03
C ALA A 751 4.74 -25.69 -10.97
N ILE A 752 3.68 -26.31 -11.50
CA ILE A 752 3.80 -27.36 -12.53
C ILE A 752 4.51 -26.81 -13.77
N THR A 753 4.10 -25.62 -14.22
CA THR A 753 4.67 -24.96 -15.40
C THR A 753 6.15 -24.63 -15.18
N ALA A 754 6.51 -24.08 -14.02
CA ALA A 754 7.90 -23.80 -13.66
C ALA A 754 8.75 -25.07 -13.66
N LYS A 755 8.24 -26.17 -13.08
CA LYS A 755 8.92 -27.46 -13.05
C LYS A 755 9.17 -28.00 -14.47
N TYR A 756 8.19 -27.93 -15.36
CA TYR A 756 8.33 -28.38 -16.75
C TYR A 756 9.39 -27.58 -17.52
N HIS A 757 9.49 -26.28 -17.27
CA HIS A 757 10.44 -25.38 -17.95
C HIS A 757 11.78 -25.21 -17.21
N ASN A 758 12.02 -25.95 -16.12
CA ASN A 758 13.20 -25.81 -15.27
C ASN A 758 13.43 -24.38 -14.72
N ILE A 759 12.35 -23.70 -14.34
CA ILE A 759 12.37 -22.38 -13.71
C ILE A 759 12.25 -22.54 -12.20
N MET A 760 12.97 -21.72 -11.43
CA MET A 760 12.88 -21.74 -9.98
C MET A 760 11.47 -21.36 -9.52
N PHE A 761 10.90 -22.11 -8.59
CA PHE A 761 9.62 -21.78 -7.96
C PHE A 761 9.84 -21.40 -6.51
N ILE A 762 9.71 -20.12 -6.20
CA ILE A 762 10.09 -19.53 -4.91
C ILE A 762 8.84 -19.10 -4.15
N VAL A 763 8.71 -19.60 -2.92
CA VAL A 763 7.67 -19.16 -1.98
C VAL A 763 8.28 -18.16 -1.01
N ALA A 764 7.75 -16.94 -0.95
CA ALA A 764 8.16 -15.89 -0.03
C ALA A 764 7.11 -15.71 1.07
N ALA A 765 7.43 -16.12 2.28
CA ALA A 765 6.49 -16.14 3.40
C ALA A 765 7.20 -15.86 4.72
N PRO A 766 6.65 -15.00 5.59
CA PRO A 766 7.17 -14.84 6.94
C PRO A 766 7.03 -16.14 7.72
N SER A 767 7.89 -16.36 8.71
CA SER A 767 7.79 -17.56 9.58
C SER A 767 6.43 -17.68 10.26
N THR A 768 5.71 -16.57 10.45
CA THR A 768 4.36 -16.56 11.00
C THR A 768 3.31 -17.23 10.12
N SER A 769 3.57 -17.38 8.82
CA SER A 769 2.69 -18.10 7.87
C SER A 769 2.96 -19.61 7.83
N ILE A 770 4.00 -20.08 8.52
CA ILE A 770 4.34 -21.50 8.64
C ILE A 770 3.59 -22.08 9.84
N ASP A 771 2.72 -23.06 9.56
CA ASP A 771 1.92 -23.76 10.54
C ASP A 771 2.48 -25.17 10.78
N LEU A 772 3.33 -25.28 11.80
CA LEU A 772 3.96 -26.54 12.20
C LEU A 772 2.96 -27.56 12.79
N THR A 773 1.71 -27.17 13.06
CA THR A 773 0.68 -28.09 13.58
C THR A 773 0.00 -28.90 12.47
N ILE A 774 0.06 -28.39 11.23
CA ILE A 774 -0.51 -29.01 10.04
C ILE A 774 0.59 -29.81 9.34
N LYS A 775 0.38 -31.13 9.17
CA LYS A 775 1.42 -32.03 8.66
C LYS A 775 1.65 -31.87 7.16
N SER A 776 0.57 -31.70 6.40
CA SER A 776 0.61 -31.64 4.93
C SER A 776 -0.49 -30.75 4.39
N GLY A 777 -0.41 -30.43 3.10
CA GLY A 777 -1.42 -29.63 2.42
C GLY A 777 -2.80 -30.29 2.35
N LYS A 778 -2.90 -31.62 2.56
CA LYS A 778 -4.18 -32.35 2.63
C LYS A 778 -5.04 -31.94 3.82
N ASP A 779 -4.40 -31.45 4.87
CA ASP A 779 -5.04 -31.04 6.11
C ASP A 779 -5.48 -29.56 6.05
N ILE A 780 -5.20 -28.85 4.95
CA ILE A 780 -5.59 -27.45 4.74
C ILE A 780 -6.99 -27.41 4.11
N ILE A 781 -7.94 -26.84 4.83
CA ILE A 781 -9.30 -26.61 4.33
C ILE A 781 -9.29 -25.41 3.37
N ILE A 782 -9.69 -25.64 2.11
CA ILE A 782 -9.74 -24.61 1.07
C ILE A 782 -11.06 -23.83 1.13
N GLU A 783 -10.97 -22.50 1.22
CA GLU A 783 -12.14 -21.59 1.18
C GLU A 783 -12.74 -21.56 -0.24
N GLU A 784 -14.01 -21.94 -0.38
CA GLU A 784 -14.81 -21.63 -1.56
C GLU A 784 -15.55 -20.31 -1.39
N ARG A 785 -15.44 -19.43 -2.40
CA ARG A 785 -16.04 -18.08 -2.38
C ARG A 785 -17.28 -17.98 -3.24
N ASP A 786 -18.01 -16.88 -3.07
CA ASP A 786 -19.20 -16.59 -3.88
C ASP A 786 -18.87 -16.67 -5.38
N GLY A 787 -19.64 -17.47 -6.12
CA GLY A 787 -19.50 -17.64 -7.56
C GLY A 787 -19.70 -16.35 -8.36
N ASN A 788 -20.31 -15.33 -7.74
CA ASN A 788 -20.41 -13.99 -8.32
C ASN A 788 -19.06 -13.34 -8.66
N GLU A 789 -17.95 -13.73 -8.01
CA GLU A 789 -16.61 -13.23 -8.37
C GLU A 789 -16.17 -13.71 -9.76
N ILE A 790 -16.59 -14.91 -10.17
CA ILE A 790 -16.36 -15.45 -11.52
C ILE A 790 -17.39 -14.87 -12.49
N ILE A 791 -18.67 -14.86 -12.10
CA ILE A 791 -19.79 -14.42 -12.95
C ILE A 791 -19.68 -12.94 -13.33
N TYR A 792 -19.23 -12.08 -12.41
CA TYR A 792 -19.15 -10.65 -12.65
C TYR A 792 -17.70 -10.15 -12.65
N VAL A 793 -17.37 -9.32 -13.63
CA VAL A 793 -16.14 -8.52 -13.63
C VAL A 793 -16.47 -7.07 -13.28
N LYS A 794 -15.60 -6.45 -12.47
CA LYS A 794 -15.64 -5.01 -12.18
C LYS A 794 -14.61 -4.28 -13.02
N GLY A 795 -14.98 -3.13 -13.57
CA GLY A 795 -14.06 -2.23 -14.26
C GLY A 795 -14.60 -0.81 -14.30
N ILE A 796 -13.76 0.15 -14.70
CA ILE A 796 -14.24 1.48 -15.06
C ILE A 796 -14.98 1.39 -16.39
N ALA A 797 -16.16 1.98 -16.42
CA ALA A 797 -16.88 2.31 -17.63
C ALA A 797 -17.31 3.78 -17.57
N GLU A 798 -17.40 4.41 -18.73
CA GLU A 798 -17.99 5.74 -18.83
C GLU A 798 -19.51 5.63 -18.63
N ASN A 799 -20.07 6.48 -17.76
CA ASN A 799 -21.49 6.60 -17.56
C ASN A 799 -22.13 7.45 -18.67
N GLU A 800 -23.45 7.60 -18.63
CA GLU A 800 -24.20 8.34 -19.66
C GLU A 800 -23.88 9.83 -19.70
N ASN A 801 -23.22 10.36 -18.67
CA ASN A 801 -22.79 11.76 -18.57
C ASN A 801 -21.31 11.96 -18.93
N GLY A 802 -20.60 10.92 -19.38
CA GLY A 802 -19.17 11.00 -19.67
C GLY A 802 -18.25 10.84 -18.44
N GLU A 803 -18.81 10.52 -17.26
CA GLU A 803 -18.04 10.34 -16.04
C GLU A 803 -17.59 8.88 -15.89
N LEU A 804 -16.38 8.68 -15.36
CA LEU A 804 -15.86 7.34 -15.11
C LEU A 804 -16.48 6.75 -13.84
N GLU A 805 -17.25 5.67 -13.98
CA GLU A 805 -17.84 4.93 -12.86
C GLU A 805 -17.43 3.45 -12.86
N ILE A 806 -17.43 2.83 -11.68
CA ILE A 806 -17.14 1.40 -11.55
C ILE A 806 -18.41 0.60 -11.86
N LYS A 807 -18.44 -0.10 -12.99
CA LYS A 807 -19.53 -1.01 -13.36
C LYS A 807 -19.18 -2.46 -13.05
N LYS A 808 -20.22 -3.25 -12.74
CA LYS A 808 -20.18 -4.72 -12.70
C LYS A 808 -20.84 -5.24 -13.97
N VAL A 809 -20.14 -6.11 -14.70
CA VAL A 809 -20.64 -6.73 -15.94
C VAL A 809 -20.71 -8.24 -15.76
N ARG A 810 -21.84 -8.85 -16.12
CA ARG A 810 -22.02 -10.31 -16.11
C ARG A 810 -21.32 -10.92 -17.32
N LEU A 811 -20.52 -11.95 -17.10
CA LEU A 811 -19.79 -12.68 -18.15
C LEU A 811 -20.57 -13.92 -18.64
N PRO A 812 -20.98 -14.88 -17.80
CA PRO A 812 -21.68 -16.08 -18.26
C PRO A 812 -23.21 -15.91 -18.26
N PRO A 813 -23.97 -16.78 -18.96
CA PRO A 813 -25.43 -16.83 -18.90
C PRO A 813 -26.00 -16.95 -17.48
N GLU A 814 -27.27 -16.60 -17.30
CA GLU A 814 -27.99 -16.80 -16.03
C GLU A 814 -28.08 -18.28 -15.67
N GLY A 815 -28.07 -18.60 -14.37
CA GLY A 815 -28.20 -19.99 -13.88
C GLY A 815 -26.94 -20.87 -13.94
N VAL A 816 -25.82 -20.41 -14.49
CA VAL A 816 -24.56 -21.18 -14.51
C VAL A 816 -24.10 -21.53 -13.09
N LYS A 817 -23.72 -22.80 -12.86
CA LYS A 817 -23.07 -23.22 -11.62
C LYS A 817 -21.59 -22.87 -11.66
N VAL A 818 -21.03 -22.51 -10.52
CA VAL A 818 -19.65 -22.05 -10.40
C VAL A 818 -18.93 -22.86 -9.34
N TRP A 819 -17.69 -23.27 -9.65
CA TRP A 819 -16.73 -23.77 -8.67
C TRP A 819 -15.66 -22.69 -8.48
N ASN A 820 -15.54 -22.15 -7.27
CA ASN A 820 -14.70 -20.98 -6.99
C ASN A 820 -13.83 -21.18 -5.74
N PRO A 821 -12.85 -22.11 -5.78
CA PRO A 821 -11.85 -22.22 -4.73
C PRO A 821 -10.95 -20.98 -4.72
N SER A 822 -10.70 -20.44 -3.53
CA SER A 822 -9.90 -19.21 -3.35
C SER A 822 -8.41 -19.46 -3.35
N PHE A 823 -8.03 -20.72 -3.11
CA PHE A 823 -6.66 -21.16 -2.91
C PHE A 823 -6.48 -22.54 -3.55
N ASP A 824 -5.24 -22.87 -3.89
CA ASP A 824 -4.81 -24.23 -4.17
C ASP A 824 -3.58 -24.57 -3.33
N VAL A 825 -3.23 -25.85 -3.28
CA VAL A 825 -2.06 -26.34 -2.56
C VAL A 825 -0.98 -26.68 -3.57
N THR A 826 0.17 -26.04 -3.44
CA THR A 826 1.40 -26.39 -4.17
C THR A 826 2.20 -27.39 -3.33
N PRO A 827 2.39 -28.63 -3.83
CA PRO A 827 3.20 -29.63 -3.14
C PRO A 827 4.66 -29.20 -2.97
N ALA A 828 5.25 -29.55 -1.82
CA ALA A 828 6.65 -29.25 -1.50
C ALA A 828 7.65 -29.69 -2.58
N GLU A 829 7.38 -30.78 -3.30
CA GLU A 829 8.23 -31.30 -4.38
C GLU A 829 8.40 -30.32 -5.55
N LEU A 830 7.42 -29.43 -5.79
CA LEU A 830 7.44 -28.44 -6.87
C LEU A 830 8.11 -27.11 -6.46
N ILE A 831 8.33 -26.89 -5.16
CA ILE A 831 8.91 -25.65 -4.63
C ILE A 831 10.43 -25.77 -4.61
N THR A 832 11.15 -24.81 -5.19
CA THR A 832 12.62 -24.77 -5.16
C THR A 832 13.12 -24.35 -3.78
N ALA A 833 12.58 -23.25 -3.24
CA ALA A 833 12.97 -22.72 -1.94
C ALA A 833 11.83 -21.95 -1.27
N ILE A 834 11.86 -21.92 0.06
CA ILE A 834 10.98 -21.09 0.90
C ILE A 834 11.85 -19.99 1.54
N VAL A 835 11.52 -18.73 1.26
CA VAL A 835 12.24 -17.56 1.76
C VAL A 835 11.46 -16.95 2.92
N THR A 836 12.10 -16.85 4.08
CA THR A 836 11.58 -16.19 5.28
C THR A 836 12.50 -15.05 5.71
N GLU A 837 12.10 -14.29 6.73
CA GLU A 837 12.92 -13.27 7.37
C GLU A 837 14.17 -13.83 8.05
N LYS A 838 14.14 -15.13 8.40
CA LYS A 838 15.24 -15.85 9.07
C LYS A 838 16.27 -16.42 8.09
N GLY A 839 15.90 -16.62 6.83
CA GLY A 839 16.77 -17.30 5.87
C GLY A 839 16.03 -17.89 4.68
N VAL A 840 16.78 -18.58 3.82
CA VAL A 840 16.26 -19.34 2.69
C VAL A 840 16.35 -20.82 3.01
N VAL A 841 15.22 -21.50 3.00
CA VAL A 841 15.11 -22.95 3.23
C VAL A 841 15.10 -23.67 1.90
N MET A 842 16.01 -24.63 1.74
CA MET A 842 16.01 -25.59 0.63
C MET A 842 15.74 -26.99 1.16
N LYS A 843 15.34 -27.90 0.28
CA LYS A 843 15.19 -29.33 0.60
C LYS A 843 16.56 -29.99 0.73
N ASP A 844 16.66 -30.98 1.61
CA ASP A 844 17.84 -31.83 1.71
C ASP A 844 17.99 -32.69 0.43
N ASN A 845 19.23 -33.07 0.11
CA ASN A 845 19.49 -33.87 -1.07
C ASN A 845 18.72 -35.21 -1.02
N GLY A 846 17.84 -35.42 -1.99
CA GLY A 846 17.04 -36.64 -2.12
C GLY A 846 15.70 -36.63 -1.36
N THR A 847 15.31 -35.54 -0.71
CA THR A 847 13.99 -35.41 -0.07
C THR A 847 13.00 -34.62 -0.94
N SER A 848 11.71 -34.93 -0.78
CA SER A 848 10.60 -34.18 -1.40
C SER A 848 9.99 -33.13 -0.47
N GLU A 849 10.41 -33.11 0.81
CA GLU A 849 9.85 -32.30 1.88
C GLU A 849 10.90 -31.37 2.51
N PHE A 850 10.44 -30.27 3.11
CA PHE A 850 11.26 -29.30 3.83
C PHE A 850 11.32 -29.64 5.32
N ASN A 851 12.50 -29.49 5.95
CA ASN A 851 12.64 -29.55 7.41
C ASN A 851 12.42 -28.17 8.05
N LEU A 852 11.16 -27.72 8.08
CA LEU A 852 10.80 -26.41 8.63
C LEU A 852 10.89 -26.35 10.16
N PHE A 853 10.79 -27.49 10.84
CA PHE A 853 10.84 -27.55 12.30
C PHE A 853 12.23 -27.16 12.83
N ASP A 854 13.30 -27.74 12.25
CA ASP A 854 14.65 -27.42 12.69
C ASP A 854 15.13 -26.05 12.20
N PHE A 855 14.60 -25.56 11.08
CA PHE A 855 14.89 -24.21 10.59
C PHE A 855 14.29 -23.10 11.46
N LEU A 856 13.13 -23.34 12.10
CA LEU A 856 12.43 -22.31 12.87
C LEU A 856 12.80 -22.26 14.35
N LYS A 857 13.45 -23.30 14.89
CA LYS A 857 14.11 -23.28 16.20
C LYS A 857 15.24 -22.27 16.22
#